data_AF-A7AQK7-F1
#
_entry.id   AF-A7AQK7-F1
#
_cell.length_a   1.000
_cell.length_b   1.000
_cell.length_c   1.000
_cell.angle_alpha   90.00
_cell.angle_beta   90.00
_cell.angle_gamma   90.00
#
_symmetry.space_group_name_H-M   'P 1'
#
loop_
_entity.id
_entity.type
_entity.pdbx_description
1 polymer ?
#
loop_
_entity_poly.entity_id
_entity_poly.type
_entity_poly.pdbx_seq_one_letter_code
_entity_poly.pdbx_strand_id
1 'polypeptide(L)'
;MNANQEAFSTLLEGLASANAATRADADAKITSLKNENINTALELTLQVLLNDANEERRLQSAILLRLLLDLSKSGDAPRNMWRAVNPEVKILLKQSLLQSIHGESKGIIRNNTCDTIADLCIACLEVGEWPELTRCVIQLMQSDNPVYKKSGFKLLGECFNFFADELSPHLDSVIQLTKNALADGNPSVRTETICAVSEILEDDILEVASKLGDTTPYMIEHIKQLVISNETSSRDELERSMAGIIMIVENNAKILRRHIQLFFNSMWEIATAHSAHINLDSDIKCLAIEALITLVEKKPKMALSIPNFGMKMVKCLMEAMLDIEHDSYAEWLETGEDDDDTQRLYDVGEEGLDRMGRALEEIDNCPFMDWVLSHASEFIQQNNWQHIFVGIMAISQTVEYLTDEEVEERMPSIIKIMVEKLKDQDFRIRFAACQTIGQIALDHQPYVQMTFFDEVIPALIAMFEDRSPRVQSHAMSAFINFAEEVQKEDLLPLSDMIVKQLLTKVNPAANKSVREQAITSLAVVAGVLEEHFIKYYSTVVPLMKEAIAKCVGPEERTCRGKAIECISIIGMTIGKDVFLNDGIECMNALIVIMQEPSEPDDPVKEYIDEALGRLCTALGVNFCHFLPTIVPLLIRSLENNVKSFGEGGEDMTLMMGTEGAAGLRTSLVEEMERTLNLVSNIVEELKENYDDYVVPTANALMPILNYVLTSEMKQRALYAVAHLINAKKLAIQKHGGSNELLYEIVLSTLNNVINNLQKARNDDTQMSLPVDILTANADGLYKCLDYAGPGILNVGIINAVGQKLLELIEESSKFKKLYSKYRSNRDLDPDEILSIEIDEENEQRYRTSLLELFGVIMKHHPDEFMQTCHNACVQFVLAHLEKTQADDIAVGLYLCDNMIEHLKSRTVPIWPQILPYIFKYVESKNANVRQSACFGVSLLARLPEFSGMENEAAAKVASALRLTFSTSKQEQQSATDNAIAALGEIIRHHGDKLNEAASYLNLWLKSLPLKADEEEAKRVHKNLMDLIIANNPTILGPDNCNMAQIAKIFITIYETDFSTEELNKQIIQLMKHLGEAFLQQLAPTLPKRLQAQLKNIARAM
;
A
#
# COMPACT_ATOMS: atom_id res chain seq x y z
N MET A 1 -6.11 39.83 -46.19
CA MET A 1 -6.27 38.46 -45.67
C MET A 1 -5.24 37.49 -46.27
N ASN A 2 -5.14 37.33 -47.60
CA ASN A 2 -4.22 36.34 -48.21
C ASN A 2 -2.72 36.44 -47.81
N ALA A 3 -2.16 37.63 -47.59
CA ALA A 3 -0.74 37.78 -47.26
C ALA A 3 -0.36 37.28 -45.84
N ASN A 4 -1.29 37.28 -44.89
CA ASN A 4 -1.03 36.77 -43.53
C ASN A 4 -1.18 35.24 -43.45
N GLN A 5 -2.00 34.65 -44.32
CA GLN A 5 -2.21 33.21 -44.37
C GLN A 5 -1.00 32.48 -44.96
N GLU A 6 -0.44 33.00 -46.07
CA GLU A 6 0.73 32.40 -46.71
C GLU A 6 1.96 32.43 -45.78
N ALA A 7 2.15 33.53 -45.04
CA ALA A 7 3.18 33.65 -44.01
C ALA A 7 2.98 32.68 -42.84
N PHE A 8 1.74 32.42 -42.43
CA PHE A 8 1.43 31.45 -41.39
C PHE A 8 1.62 30.00 -41.86
N SER A 9 1.26 29.67 -43.11
CA SER A 9 1.56 28.36 -43.69
C SER A 9 3.07 28.09 -43.76
N THR A 10 3.91 29.11 -44.03
CA THR A 10 5.38 28.98 -43.97
C THR A 10 5.89 28.74 -42.54
N LEU A 11 5.22 29.27 -41.51
CA LEU A 11 5.55 28.97 -40.11
C LEU A 11 5.27 27.50 -39.77
N LEU A 12 4.15 26.95 -40.22
CA LEU A 12 3.82 25.53 -40.05
C LEU A 12 4.84 24.62 -40.77
N GLU A 13 5.27 24.99 -41.97
CA GLU A 13 6.37 24.29 -42.67
C GLU A 13 7.69 24.37 -41.89
N GLY A 14 7.94 25.49 -41.20
CA GLY A 14 9.10 25.67 -40.32
C GLY A 14 9.09 24.70 -39.13
N LEU A 15 7.92 24.48 -38.51
CA LEU A 15 7.74 23.50 -37.42
C LEU A 15 8.01 22.06 -37.88
N ALA A 16 7.69 21.74 -39.13
CA ALA A 16 7.92 20.41 -39.72
C ALA A 16 9.37 20.19 -40.19
N SER A 17 10.24 21.20 -40.09
CA SER A 17 11.56 21.17 -40.72
C SER A 17 12.50 20.14 -40.06
N ALA A 18 13.30 19.43 -40.86
CA ALA A 18 14.38 18.60 -40.34
C ALA A 18 15.51 19.43 -39.67
N ASN A 19 15.55 20.76 -39.88
CA ASN A 19 16.53 21.64 -39.29
C ASN A 19 16.07 22.14 -37.91
N ALA A 20 16.81 21.78 -36.85
CA ALA A 20 16.51 22.16 -35.47
C ALA A 20 16.42 23.68 -35.25
N ALA A 21 17.26 24.48 -35.92
CA ALA A 21 17.23 25.94 -35.78
C ALA A 21 15.97 26.56 -36.41
N THR A 22 15.54 26.02 -37.57
CA THR A 22 14.30 26.45 -38.23
C THR A 22 13.07 26.10 -37.41
N ARG A 23 13.04 24.90 -36.80
CA ARG A 23 11.95 24.50 -35.90
C ARG A 23 11.88 25.40 -34.67
N ALA A 24 13.01 25.63 -34.00
CA ALA A 24 13.06 26.47 -32.79
C ALA A 24 12.63 27.93 -33.06
N ASP A 25 13.00 28.50 -34.22
CA ASP A 25 12.56 29.83 -34.63
C ASP A 25 11.06 29.88 -34.95
N ALA A 26 10.52 28.86 -35.63
CA ALA A 26 9.09 28.76 -35.90
C ALA A 26 8.26 28.59 -34.62
N ASP A 27 8.74 27.74 -33.70
CA ASP A 27 8.11 27.50 -32.40
C ASP A 27 8.08 28.78 -31.55
N ALA A 28 9.23 29.47 -31.40
CA ALA A 28 9.30 30.74 -30.68
C ALA A 28 8.35 31.80 -31.24
N LYS A 29 8.19 31.87 -32.58
CA LYS A 29 7.25 32.81 -33.23
C LYS A 29 5.79 32.44 -32.96
N ILE A 30 5.46 31.16 -32.94
CA ILE A 30 4.11 30.68 -32.60
C ILE A 30 3.81 30.93 -31.12
N THR A 31 4.77 30.70 -30.21
CA THR A 31 4.65 31.05 -28.79
C THR A 31 4.46 32.55 -28.59
N SER A 32 5.19 33.39 -29.33
CA SER A 32 5.02 34.85 -29.30
C SER A 32 3.63 35.24 -29.77
N LEU A 33 3.15 34.67 -30.88
CA LEU A 33 1.82 34.96 -31.42
C LEU A 33 0.70 34.52 -30.47
N LYS A 34 0.85 33.36 -29.82
CA LYS A 34 -0.04 32.86 -28.76
C LYS A 34 -0.16 33.88 -27.61
N ASN A 35 0.97 34.37 -27.10
CA ASN A 35 1.00 35.25 -25.94
C ASN A 35 0.55 36.69 -26.25
N GLU A 36 0.84 37.20 -27.44
CA GLU A 36 0.55 38.59 -27.82
C GLU A 36 -0.82 38.75 -28.48
N ASN A 37 -1.27 37.78 -29.29
CA ASN A 37 -2.51 37.88 -30.04
C ASN A 37 -3.13 36.49 -30.35
N ILE A 38 -3.60 35.82 -29.31
CA ILE A 38 -4.23 34.50 -29.39
C ILE A 38 -5.40 34.43 -30.38
N ASN A 39 -6.20 35.49 -30.47
CA ASN A 39 -7.38 35.52 -31.34
C ASN A 39 -6.98 35.40 -32.82
N THR A 40 -5.96 36.15 -33.26
CA THR A 40 -5.43 36.03 -34.63
C THR A 40 -4.73 34.69 -34.86
N ALA A 41 -4.02 34.14 -33.85
CA ALA A 41 -3.40 32.81 -33.96
C ALA A 41 -4.44 31.71 -34.23
N LEU A 42 -5.56 31.74 -33.50
CA LEU A 42 -6.67 30.81 -33.67
C LEU A 42 -7.35 30.98 -35.01
N GLU A 43 -7.68 32.21 -35.43
CA GLU A 43 -8.29 32.47 -36.74
C GLU A 43 -7.46 31.94 -37.91
N LEU A 44 -6.14 32.17 -37.89
CA LEU A 44 -5.23 31.68 -38.93
C LEU A 44 -5.14 30.16 -38.92
N THR A 45 -5.03 29.55 -37.74
CA THR A 45 -5.01 28.08 -37.59
C THR A 45 -6.29 27.43 -38.11
N LEU A 46 -7.46 28.00 -37.77
CA LEU A 46 -8.76 27.50 -38.23
C LEU A 46 -8.94 27.65 -39.76
N GLN A 47 -8.43 28.74 -40.34
CA GLN A 47 -8.45 28.92 -41.79
C GLN A 47 -7.62 27.86 -42.53
N VAL A 48 -6.44 27.52 -42.00
CA VAL A 48 -5.60 26.45 -42.55
C VAL A 48 -6.31 25.11 -42.40
N LEU A 49 -6.83 24.79 -41.20
CA LEU A 49 -7.56 23.55 -40.92
C LEU A 49 -8.74 23.32 -41.89
N LEU A 50 -9.49 24.36 -42.25
CA LEU A 50 -10.67 24.22 -43.10
C LEU A 50 -10.37 24.25 -44.61
N ASN A 51 -9.37 24.99 -45.04
CA ASN A 51 -9.25 25.38 -46.46
C ASN A 51 -7.90 25.04 -47.11
N ASP A 52 -6.86 24.67 -46.36
CA ASP A 52 -5.55 24.38 -46.94
C ASP A 52 -5.59 23.06 -47.72
N ALA A 53 -5.03 23.06 -48.94
CA ALA A 53 -4.97 21.86 -49.77
C ALA A 53 -4.02 20.79 -49.20
N ASN A 54 -3.02 21.19 -48.40
CA ASN A 54 -2.03 20.29 -47.83
C ASN A 54 -2.57 19.59 -46.56
N GLU A 55 -2.66 18.27 -46.62
CA GLU A 55 -3.15 17.41 -45.55
C GLU A 55 -2.29 17.50 -44.27
N GLU A 56 -0.97 17.61 -44.41
CA GLU A 56 -0.04 17.70 -43.28
C GLU A 56 -0.21 19.00 -42.50
N ARG A 57 -0.41 20.13 -43.21
CA ARG A 57 -0.69 21.43 -42.57
C ARG A 57 -2.05 21.45 -41.88
N ARG A 58 -3.06 20.79 -42.46
CA ARG A 58 -4.37 20.64 -41.79
C ARG A 58 -4.24 19.78 -40.53
N LEU A 59 -3.51 18.67 -40.58
CA LEU A 59 -3.22 17.84 -39.41
C LEU A 59 -2.49 18.63 -38.31
N GLN A 60 -1.42 19.33 -38.67
CA GLN A 60 -0.69 20.20 -37.74
C GLN A 60 -1.57 21.28 -37.15
N SER A 61 -2.50 21.85 -37.93
CA SER A 61 -3.42 22.87 -37.44
C SER A 61 -4.38 22.32 -36.39
N ALA A 62 -4.90 21.10 -36.57
CA ALA A 62 -5.73 20.45 -35.56
C ALA A 62 -4.95 20.26 -34.24
N ILE A 63 -3.71 19.78 -34.31
CA ILE A 63 -2.84 19.58 -33.14
C ILE A 63 -2.47 20.92 -32.48
N LEU A 64 -2.13 21.93 -33.28
CA LEU A 64 -1.71 23.25 -32.81
C LEU A 64 -2.80 23.97 -32.00
N LEU A 65 -4.08 23.74 -32.29
CA LEU A 65 -5.18 24.32 -31.50
C LEU A 65 -5.09 23.92 -30.03
N ARG A 66 -4.72 22.67 -29.72
CA ARG A 66 -4.53 22.20 -28.34
C ARG A 66 -3.37 22.93 -27.66
N LEU A 67 -2.26 23.12 -28.36
CA LEU A 67 -1.11 23.88 -27.85
C LEU A 67 -1.42 25.36 -27.63
N LEU A 68 -2.16 25.99 -28.56
CA LEU A 68 -2.52 27.41 -28.46
C LEU A 68 -3.46 27.70 -27.29
N LEU A 69 -4.37 26.76 -27.01
CA LEU A 69 -5.38 26.89 -25.96
C LEU A 69 -4.94 26.29 -24.62
N ASP A 70 -3.74 25.71 -24.53
CA ASP A 70 -3.25 25.00 -23.34
C ASP A 70 -4.20 23.85 -22.93
N LEU A 71 -4.68 23.08 -23.91
CA LEU A 71 -5.60 21.96 -23.71
C LEU A 71 -4.89 20.62 -23.43
N SER A 72 -3.55 20.59 -23.42
CA SER A 72 -2.80 19.35 -23.23
C SER A 72 -3.01 18.79 -21.82
N LYS A 73 -3.25 17.46 -21.74
CA LYS A 73 -3.35 16.70 -20.48
C LYS A 73 -2.03 16.62 -19.70
N SER A 74 -0.90 17.04 -20.29
CA SER A 74 0.43 17.03 -19.67
C SER A 74 0.85 18.43 -19.21
N GLY A 75 0.76 18.68 -17.90
CA GLY A 75 1.38 19.83 -17.24
C GLY A 75 0.49 20.58 -16.25
N ASP A 76 1.06 20.92 -15.10
CA ASP A 76 0.45 21.63 -13.98
C ASP A 76 -0.17 22.98 -14.38
N ALA A 77 -1.42 23.16 -13.94
CA ALA A 77 -2.25 24.36 -13.98
C ALA A 77 -2.80 24.77 -15.37
N PRO A 78 -4.15 24.92 -15.50
CA PRO A 78 -4.75 25.48 -16.70
C PRO A 78 -4.41 26.97 -16.76
N ARG A 79 -3.37 27.31 -17.52
CA ARG A 79 -3.25 28.65 -18.13
C ARG A 79 -4.36 28.74 -19.15
N ASN A 80 -5.59 28.93 -18.68
CA ASN A 80 -6.76 28.79 -19.52
C ASN A 80 -6.84 29.97 -20.49
N MET A 81 -6.07 29.88 -21.59
CA MET A 81 -5.98 30.85 -22.67
C MET A 81 -7.36 31.07 -23.28
N TRP A 82 -8.31 30.13 -23.10
CA TRP A 82 -9.72 30.29 -23.40
C TRP A 82 -10.33 31.57 -22.82
N ARG A 83 -9.89 32.03 -21.63
CA ARG A 83 -10.38 33.28 -21.04
C ARG A 83 -9.93 34.53 -21.82
N ALA A 84 -8.78 34.45 -22.49
CA ALA A 84 -8.24 35.51 -23.34
C ALA A 84 -8.82 35.50 -24.77
N VAL A 85 -9.52 34.42 -25.16
CA VAL A 85 -10.22 34.33 -26.44
C VAL A 85 -11.52 35.13 -26.36
N ASN A 86 -11.74 36.00 -27.34
CA ASN A 86 -12.95 36.81 -27.40
C ASN A 86 -14.18 35.96 -27.82
N PRO A 87 -15.41 36.41 -27.52
CA PRO A 87 -16.61 35.61 -27.80
C PRO A 87 -16.81 35.27 -29.29
N GLU A 88 -16.42 36.16 -30.20
CA GLU A 88 -16.57 35.96 -31.65
C GLU A 88 -15.68 34.82 -32.14
N VAL A 89 -14.42 34.78 -31.69
CA VAL A 89 -13.45 33.73 -32.03
C VAL A 89 -13.82 32.41 -31.34
N LYS A 90 -14.39 32.43 -30.12
CA LYS A 90 -14.93 31.20 -29.50
C LYS A 90 -16.04 30.57 -30.34
N ILE A 91 -16.98 31.38 -30.83
CA ILE A 91 -18.05 30.92 -31.72
C ILE A 91 -17.46 30.40 -33.03
N LEU A 92 -16.51 31.14 -33.63
CA LEU A 92 -15.84 30.73 -34.87
C LEU A 92 -15.11 29.40 -34.70
N LEU A 93 -14.42 29.20 -33.58
CA LEU A 93 -13.69 27.98 -33.25
C LEU A 93 -14.65 26.80 -33.13
N LYS A 94 -15.73 26.95 -32.33
CA LYS A 94 -16.78 25.94 -32.22
C LYS A 94 -17.35 25.58 -33.61
N GLN A 95 -17.74 26.58 -34.41
CA GLN A 95 -18.30 26.34 -35.74
C GLN A 95 -17.32 25.67 -36.72
N SER A 96 -16.05 26.10 -36.70
CA SER A 96 -15.00 25.59 -37.59
C SER A 96 -14.64 24.15 -37.27
N LEU A 97 -14.58 23.77 -35.98
CA LEU A 97 -14.33 22.39 -35.57
C LEU A 97 -15.46 21.46 -36.02
N LEU A 98 -16.73 21.86 -35.84
CA LEU A 98 -17.86 21.08 -36.37
C LEU A 98 -17.81 20.99 -37.90
N GLN A 99 -17.49 22.08 -38.58
CA GLN A 99 -17.38 22.10 -40.05
C GLN A 99 -16.27 21.16 -40.54
N SER A 100 -15.11 21.16 -39.87
CA SER A 100 -13.99 20.25 -40.16
C SER A 100 -14.46 18.79 -40.09
N ILE A 101 -15.17 18.40 -39.02
CA ILE A 101 -15.68 17.03 -38.86
C ILE A 101 -16.82 16.68 -39.82
N HIS A 102 -17.49 17.63 -40.48
CA HIS A 102 -18.45 17.30 -41.55
C HIS A 102 -17.78 17.20 -42.93
N GLY A 103 -16.76 18.01 -43.18
CA GLY A 103 -16.14 18.17 -44.51
C GLY A 103 -14.88 17.34 -44.73
N GLU A 104 -14.12 17.01 -43.68
CA GLU A 104 -12.84 16.30 -43.81
C GLU A 104 -13.07 14.80 -44.07
N SER A 105 -12.34 14.29 -45.05
CA SER A 105 -12.40 12.90 -45.52
C SER A 105 -11.25 12.05 -44.98
N LYS A 106 -10.15 12.67 -44.55
CA LYS A 106 -8.96 11.99 -44.03
C LYS A 106 -9.12 11.65 -42.56
N GLY A 107 -9.12 10.35 -42.26
CA GLY A 107 -9.33 9.82 -40.91
C GLY A 107 -8.39 10.40 -39.85
N ILE A 108 -7.09 10.56 -40.15
CA ILE A 108 -6.11 11.06 -39.17
C ILE A 108 -6.39 12.52 -38.73
N ILE A 109 -6.82 13.37 -39.67
CA ILE A 109 -7.17 14.77 -39.39
C ILE A 109 -8.47 14.83 -38.60
N ARG A 110 -9.47 14.02 -38.98
CA ARG A 110 -10.73 13.90 -38.24
C ARG A 110 -10.48 13.46 -36.80
N ASN A 111 -9.67 12.43 -36.59
CA ASN A 111 -9.34 11.92 -35.26
C ASN A 111 -8.70 13.01 -34.39
N ASN A 112 -7.68 13.71 -34.90
CA ASN A 112 -7.05 14.82 -34.16
C ASN A 112 -8.01 16.00 -33.93
N THR A 113 -8.98 16.22 -34.83
CA THR A 113 -10.03 17.21 -34.62
C THR A 113 -11.00 16.75 -33.52
N CYS A 114 -11.35 15.47 -33.46
CA CYS A 114 -12.11 14.90 -32.34
C CYS A 114 -11.38 15.10 -31.02
N ASP A 115 -10.10 14.73 -30.93
CA ASP A 115 -9.29 14.91 -29.72
C ASP A 115 -9.29 16.38 -29.27
N THR A 116 -9.14 17.31 -30.22
CA THR A 116 -9.16 18.76 -29.94
C THR A 116 -10.51 19.22 -29.41
N ILE A 117 -11.61 18.69 -29.93
CA ILE A 117 -12.96 18.99 -29.42
C ILE A 117 -13.12 18.43 -28.01
N ALA A 118 -12.70 17.19 -27.78
CA ALA A 118 -12.79 16.55 -26.48
C ALA A 118 -11.99 17.30 -25.41
N ASP A 119 -10.72 17.60 -25.69
CA ASP A 119 -9.88 18.36 -24.77
C ASP A 119 -10.46 19.76 -24.50
N LEU A 120 -11.08 20.40 -25.50
CA LEU A 120 -11.78 21.68 -25.31
C LEU A 120 -13.01 21.54 -24.41
N CYS A 121 -13.83 20.50 -24.62
CA CYS A 121 -15.00 20.24 -23.79
C CYS A 121 -14.62 20.02 -22.33
N ILE A 122 -13.62 19.17 -22.08
CA ILE A 122 -13.16 18.80 -20.74
C ILE A 122 -12.51 19.99 -20.03
N ALA A 123 -11.61 20.72 -20.71
CA ALA A 123 -10.78 21.73 -20.05
C ALA A 123 -11.43 23.13 -19.96
N CYS A 124 -12.37 23.46 -20.86
CA CYS A 124 -12.75 24.85 -21.10
C CYS A 124 -14.25 25.17 -21.06
N LEU A 125 -15.13 24.18 -21.15
CA LEU A 125 -16.57 24.40 -21.34
C LEU A 125 -17.39 23.87 -20.16
N GLU A 126 -18.48 24.57 -19.84
CA GLU A 126 -19.49 24.09 -18.88
C GLU A 126 -20.56 23.23 -19.59
N VAL A 127 -21.18 22.30 -18.87
CA VAL A 127 -22.26 21.45 -19.39
C VAL A 127 -23.35 22.29 -20.04
N GLY A 128 -23.68 21.99 -21.30
CA GLY A 128 -24.70 22.71 -22.08
C GLY A 128 -24.22 23.98 -22.80
N GLU A 129 -22.94 24.36 -22.70
CA GLU A 129 -22.39 25.55 -23.38
C GLU A 129 -22.19 25.35 -24.91
N TRP A 130 -22.35 24.12 -25.40
CA TRP A 130 -22.19 23.80 -26.83
C TRP A 130 -23.20 22.74 -27.33
N PRO A 131 -24.51 23.05 -27.34
CA PRO A 131 -25.56 22.11 -27.70
C PRO A 131 -25.50 21.65 -29.17
N GLU A 132 -24.87 22.43 -30.05
CA GLU A 132 -24.64 22.02 -31.44
C GLU A 132 -23.72 20.80 -31.55
N LEU A 133 -22.81 20.60 -30.59
CA LEU A 133 -21.91 19.45 -30.57
C LEU A 133 -22.69 18.16 -30.33
N THR A 134 -23.55 18.10 -29.33
CA THR A 134 -24.38 16.90 -29.04
C THR A 134 -25.18 16.48 -30.27
N ARG A 135 -25.79 17.45 -30.97
CA ARG A 135 -26.54 17.20 -32.21
C ARG A 135 -25.63 16.69 -33.34
N CYS A 136 -24.44 17.27 -33.49
CA CYS A 136 -23.46 16.83 -34.47
C CYS A 136 -23.02 15.38 -34.20
N VAL A 137 -22.73 15.04 -32.94
CA VAL A 137 -22.33 13.68 -32.53
C VAL A 137 -23.42 12.66 -32.89
N ILE A 138 -24.68 12.93 -32.55
CA ILE A 138 -25.81 12.05 -32.89
C ILE A 138 -25.95 11.88 -34.42
N GLN A 139 -25.80 12.96 -35.20
CA GLN A 139 -25.85 12.90 -36.66
C GLN A 139 -24.71 12.04 -37.24
N LEU A 140 -23.50 12.17 -36.70
CA LEU A 140 -22.36 11.37 -37.10
C LEU A 140 -22.58 9.89 -36.80
N MET A 141 -23.08 9.54 -35.61
CA MET A 141 -23.42 8.16 -35.23
C MET A 141 -24.47 7.52 -36.14
N GLN A 142 -25.39 8.32 -36.68
CA GLN A 142 -26.44 7.87 -37.61
C GLN A 142 -25.99 7.82 -39.08
N SER A 143 -24.78 8.26 -39.40
CA SER A 143 -24.26 8.29 -40.78
C SER A 143 -24.04 6.88 -41.34
N ASP A 144 -24.31 6.69 -42.63
CA ASP A 144 -23.96 5.46 -43.36
C ASP A 144 -22.46 5.38 -43.68
N ASN A 145 -21.72 6.49 -43.55
CA ASN A 145 -20.27 6.51 -43.78
C ASN A 145 -19.52 6.02 -42.53
N PRO A 146 -18.75 4.92 -42.61
CA PRO A 146 -18.07 4.34 -41.45
C PRO A 146 -17.06 5.29 -40.80
N VAL A 147 -16.39 6.14 -41.59
CA VAL A 147 -15.43 7.14 -41.06
C VAL A 147 -16.13 8.19 -40.20
N TYR A 148 -17.36 8.55 -40.57
CA TYR A 148 -18.12 9.58 -39.86
C TYR A 148 -18.74 8.99 -38.60
N LYS A 149 -19.28 7.78 -38.71
CA LYS A 149 -19.78 7.01 -37.59
C LYS A 149 -18.70 6.78 -36.53
N LYS A 150 -17.49 6.41 -36.94
CA LYS A 150 -16.30 6.30 -36.07
C LYS A 150 -16.04 7.60 -35.28
N SER A 151 -15.97 8.75 -35.97
CA SER A 151 -15.80 10.05 -35.29
C SER A 151 -16.94 10.37 -34.30
N GLY A 152 -18.18 9.97 -34.63
CA GLY A 152 -19.32 10.14 -33.73
C GLY A 152 -19.18 9.35 -32.44
N PHE A 153 -18.80 8.07 -32.51
CA PHE A 153 -18.60 7.25 -31.31
C PHE A 153 -17.40 7.71 -30.48
N LYS A 154 -16.27 8.07 -31.11
CA LYS A 154 -15.11 8.65 -30.41
C LYS A 154 -15.50 9.86 -29.57
N LEU A 155 -16.19 10.84 -30.18
CA LEU A 155 -16.66 12.02 -29.45
C LEU A 155 -17.69 11.69 -28.38
N LEU A 156 -18.57 10.70 -28.61
CA LEU A 156 -19.53 10.27 -27.60
C LEU A 156 -18.82 9.75 -26.34
N GLY A 157 -17.77 8.95 -26.51
CA GLY A 157 -16.98 8.42 -25.41
C GLY A 157 -16.24 9.52 -24.65
N GLU A 158 -15.34 10.22 -25.34
CA GLU A 158 -14.46 11.23 -24.76
C GLU A 158 -15.19 12.43 -24.14
N CYS A 159 -16.43 12.70 -24.55
CA CYS A 159 -17.25 13.81 -24.06
C CYS A 159 -18.54 13.36 -23.36
N PHE A 160 -18.66 12.11 -22.92
CA PHE A 160 -19.94 11.58 -22.43
C PHE A 160 -20.55 12.40 -21.29
N ASN A 161 -19.73 12.77 -20.30
CA ASN A 161 -20.15 13.58 -19.15
C ASN A 161 -20.69 14.95 -19.55
N PHE A 162 -20.12 15.54 -20.61
CA PHE A 162 -20.61 16.81 -21.16
C PHE A 162 -22.00 16.66 -21.79
N PHE A 163 -22.33 15.48 -22.31
CA PHE A 163 -23.61 15.18 -22.96
C PHE A 163 -24.66 14.56 -22.03
N ALA A 164 -24.28 14.07 -20.85
CA ALA A 164 -25.11 13.18 -20.02
C ALA A 164 -26.51 13.76 -19.73
N ASP A 165 -26.61 15.03 -19.31
CA ASP A 165 -27.89 15.68 -19.02
C ASP A 165 -28.79 15.81 -20.25
N GLU A 166 -28.21 16.17 -21.41
CA GLU A 166 -28.96 16.31 -22.68
C GLU A 166 -29.38 14.95 -23.25
N LEU A 167 -28.54 13.92 -23.07
CA LEU A 167 -28.81 12.57 -23.56
C LEU A 167 -29.73 11.76 -22.63
N SER A 168 -29.81 12.08 -21.35
CA SER A 168 -30.60 11.34 -20.35
C SER A 168 -32.05 11.05 -20.79
N PRO A 169 -32.84 12.02 -21.32
CA PRO A 169 -34.19 11.75 -21.83
C PRO A 169 -34.24 10.86 -23.08
N HIS A 170 -33.13 10.73 -23.80
CA HIS A 170 -32.98 10.00 -25.06
C HIS A 170 -32.06 8.78 -24.94
N LEU A 171 -31.69 8.39 -23.72
CA LEU A 171 -30.69 7.38 -23.44
C LEU A 171 -30.99 6.07 -24.16
N ASP A 172 -32.23 5.60 -24.16
CA ASP A 172 -32.61 4.35 -24.84
C ASP A 172 -32.33 4.38 -26.35
N SER A 173 -32.42 5.55 -26.99
CA SER A 173 -32.06 5.71 -28.41
C SER A 173 -30.54 5.65 -28.61
N VAL A 174 -29.76 6.27 -27.71
CA VAL A 174 -28.29 6.19 -27.73
C VAL A 174 -27.85 4.74 -27.52
N ILE A 175 -28.40 4.04 -26.52
CA ILE A 175 -28.16 2.61 -26.28
C ILE A 175 -28.46 1.78 -27.53
N GLN A 176 -29.56 2.04 -28.22
CA GLN A 176 -29.89 1.32 -29.45
C GLN A 176 -28.91 1.63 -30.60
N LEU A 177 -28.44 2.87 -30.74
CA LEU A 177 -27.41 3.23 -31.71
C LEU A 177 -26.10 2.51 -31.42
N THR A 178 -25.67 2.47 -30.16
CA THR A 178 -24.47 1.73 -29.72
C THR A 178 -24.61 0.23 -30.02
N LYS A 179 -25.79 -0.37 -29.73
CA LYS A 179 -26.09 -1.77 -30.09
C LYS A 179 -25.94 -2.04 -31.58
N ASN A 180 -26.47 -1.15 -32.41
CA ASN A 180 -26.39 -1.28 -33.86
C ASN A 180 -24.94 -1.13 -34.37
N ALA A 181 -24.15 -0.24 -33.77
CA ALA A 181 -22.77 0.01 -34.16
C ALA A 181 -21.83 -1.15 -33.76
N LEU A 182 -22.06 -1.80 -32.62
CA LEU A 182 -21.37 -3.04 -32.25
C LEU A 182 -21.67 -4.21 -33.20
N ALA A 183 -22.79 -4.14 -33.93
CA ALA A 183 -23.17 -5.10 -34.96
C ALA A 183 -22.91 -4.58 -36.40
N ASP A 184 -22.20 -3.46 -36.57
CA ASP A 184 -21.92 -2.87 -37.88
C ASP A 184 -21.05 -3.81 -38.73
N GLY A 185 -21.13 -3.73 -40.06
CA GLY A 185 -20.31 -4.55 -40.96
C GLY A 185 -18.83 -4.14 -40.96
N ASN A 186 -18.51 -2.89 -40.62
CA ASN A 186 -17.15 -2.37 -40.63
C ASN A 186 -16.42 -2.64 -39.29
N PRO A 187 -15.27 -3.36 -39.29
CA PRO A 187 -14.51 -3.64 -38.07
C PRO A 187 -14.10 -2.40 -37.29
N SER A 188 -13.59 -1.37 -37.95
CA SER A 188 -13.12 -0.13 -37.30
C SER A 188 -14.24 0.64 -36.58
N VAL A 189 -15.49 0.51 -37.02
CA VAL A 189 -16.65 1.08 -36.31
C VAL A 189 -16.91 0.29 -35.03
N ARG A 190 -16.87 -1.05 -35.10
CA ARG A 190 -17.08 -1.90 -33.92
C ARG A 190 -15.99 -1.66 -32.87
N THR A 191 -14.71 -1.61 -33.27
CA THR A 191 -13.59 -1.32 -32.36
C THR A 191 -13.74 0.04 -31.69
N GLU A 192 -14.02 1.11 -32.45
CA GLU A 192 -14.21 2.44 -31.86
C GLU A 192 -15.43 2.49 -30.94
N THR A 193 -16.48 1.73 -31.24
CA THR A 193 -17.65 1.64 -30.36
C THR A 193 -17.30 0.94 -29.04
N ILE A 194 -16.43 -0.08 -29.05
CA ILE A 194 -15.91 -0.70 -27.82
C ILE A 194 -15.10 0.32 -27.01
N CYS A 195 -14.20 1.07 -27.64
CA CYS A 195 -13.42 2.12 -26.97
C CYS A 195 -14.34 3.18 -26.35
N ALA A 196 -15.32 3.67 -27.11
CA ALA A 196 -16.29 4.66 -26.61
C ALA A 196 -17.11 4.10 -25.44
N VAL A 197 -17.52 2.83 -25.48
CA VAL A 197 -18.20 2.19 -24.34
C VAL A 197 -17.27 2.14 -23.13
N SER A 198 -15.99 1.83 -23.31
CA SER A 198 -15.03 1.82 -22.19
C SER A 198 -14.91 3.19 -21.51
N GLU A 199 -14.87 4.27 -22.28
CA GLU A 199 -14.80 5.66 -21.79
C GLU A 199 -16.11 6.08 -21.09
N ILE A 200 -17.27 5.73 -21.66
CA ILE A 200 -18.59 6.02 -21.06
C ILE A 200 -18.73 5.38 -19.67
N LEU A 201 -18.13 4.22 -19.47
CA LEU A 201 -18.25 3.45 -18.25
C LEU A 201 -17.35 3.92 -17.10
N GLU A 202 -16.42 4.86 -17.34
CA GLU A 202 -15.51 5.39 -16.32
C GLU A 202 -16.27 5.99 -15.13
N ASP A 203 -17.25 6.86 -15.39
CA ASP A 203 -18.14 7.41 -14.36
C ASP A 203 -19.54 6.74 -14.32
N ASP A 204 -19.94 6.09 -15.42
CA ASP A 204 -21.25 5.45 -15.66
C ASP A 204 -22.47 6.21 -15.11
N ILE A 205 -22.47 7.55 -15.23
CA ILE A 205 -23.44 8.47 -14.61
C ILE A 205 -24.91 8.13 -14.92
N LEU A 206 -25.16 7.49 -16.07
CA LEU A 206 -26.51 7.13 -16.55
C LEU A 206 -26.81 5.61 -16.47
N GLU A 207 -26.03 4.84 -15.71
CA GLU A 207 -26.16 3.37 -15.55
C GLU A 207 -26.20 2.60 -16.89
N VAL A 208 -25.35 3.02 -17.84
CA VAL A 208 -25.24 2.49 -19.20
C VAL A 208 -24.84 1.01 -19.19
N ALA A 209 -23.98 0.59 -18.27
CA ALA A 209 -23.51 -0.80 -18.15
C ALA A 209 -24.68 -1.80 -18.08
N SER A 210 -25.69 -1.48 -17.28
CA SER A 210 -26.87 -2.34 -17.06
C SER A 210 -27.72 -2.54 -18.33
N LYS A 211 -27.76 -1.53 -19.22
CA LYS A 211 -28.57 -1.51 -20.44
C LYS A 211 -27.86 -2.12 -21.65
N LEU A 212 -26.53 -2.10 -21.65
CA LEU A 212 -25.68 -2.69 -22.69
C LEU A 212 -25.29 -4.14 -22.41
N GLY A 213 -25.74 -4.77 -21.32
CA GLY A 213 -25.31 -6.13 -20.98
C GLY A 213 -25.53 -7.19 -22.08
N ASP A 214 -26.59 -7.06 -22.88
CA ASP A 214 -26.88 -7.95 -24.03
C ASP A 214 -25.93 -7.76 -25.22
N THR A 215 -25.01 -6.78 -25.15
CA THR A 215 -24.07 -6.49 -26.24
C THR A 215 -22.75 -7.24 -26.16
N THR A 216 -22.45 -7.83 -25.00
CA THR A 216 -21.25 -8.65 -24.77
C THR A 216 -20.99 -9.67 -25.88
N PRO A 217 -22.00 -10.42 -26.38
CA PRO A 217 -21.77 -11.37 -27.48
C PRO A 217 -21.27 -10.72 -28.78
N TYR A 218 -21.69 -9.50 -29.11
CA TYR A 218 -21.21 -8.80 -30.32
C TYR A 218 -19.75 -8.38 -30.18
N MET A 219 -19.34 -7.93 -28.98
CA MET A 219 -17.96 -7.57 -28.70
C MET A 219 -17.05 -8.80 -28.80
N ILE A 220 -17.45 -9.92 -28.18
CA ILE A 220 -16.70 -11.17 -28.22
C ILE A 220 -16.61 -11.75 -29.63
N GLU A 221 -17.71 -11.74 -30.39
CA GLU A 221 -17.71 -12.20 -31.78
C GLU A 221 -16.80 -11.34 -32.65
N HIS A 222 -16.75 -10.02 -32.42
CA HIS A 222 -15.85 -9.13 -33.13
C HIS A 222 -14.37 -9.48 -32.88
N ILE A 223 -13.99 -9.75 -31.63
CA ILE A 223 -12.63 -10.19 -31.28
C ILE A 223 -12.31 -11.52 -31.97
N LYS A 224 -13.21 -12.51 -31.89
CA LYS A 224 -13.01 -13.81 -32.56
C LYS A 224 -12.79 -13.67 -34.05
N GLN A 225 -13.53 -12.77 -34.72
CA GLN A 225 -13.37 -12.49 -36.15
C GLN A 225 -12.02 -11.85 -36.47
N LEU A 226 -11.53 -10.93 -35.63
CA LEU A 226 -10.23 -10.28 -35.83
C LEU A 226 -9.07 -11.26 -35.62
N VAL A 227 -9.17 -12.15 -34.62
CA VAL A 227 -8.15 -13.19 -34.35
C VAL A 227 -7.95 -14.11 -35.55
N ILE A 228 -9.02 -14.51 -36.24
CA ILE A 228 -8.94 -15.41 -37.40
C ILE A 228 -8.73 -14.69 -38.74
N SER A 229 -8.75 -13.36 -38.75
CA SER A 229 -8.55 -12.55 -39.96
C SER A 229 -7.12 -12.70 -40.50
N ASN A 230 -6.96 -12.61 -41.82
CA ASN A 230 -5.64 -12.59 -42.47
C ASN A 230 -5.22 -11.17 -42.92
N GLU A 231 -6.01 -10.15 -42.59
CA GLU A 231 -5.70 -8.76 -42.92
C GLU A 231 -4.78 -8.16 -41.85
N THR A 232 -3.64 -7.59 -42.25
CA THR A 232 -2.66 -6.99 -41.31
C THR A 232 -3.27 -5.87 -40.46
N SER A 233 -4.18 -5.07 -41.03
CA SER A 233 -4.91 -4.02 -40.28
C SER A 233 -5.86 -4.56 -39.20
N SER A 234 -6.14 -5.87 -39.19
CA SER A 234 -6.97 -6.49 -38.15
C SER A 234 -6.21 -6.66 -36.83
N ARG A 235 -4.87 -6.68 -36.84
CA ARG A 235 -4.05 -6.78 -35.62
C ARG A 235 -4.20 -5.51 -34.78
N ASP A 236 -4.03 -4.33 -35.40
CA ASP A 236 -4.17 -3.05 -34.70
C ASP A 236 -5.58 -2.87 -34.11
N GLU A 237 -6.61 -3.26 -34.86
CA GLU A 237 -8.00 -3.20 -34.38
C GLU A 237 -8.26 -4.25 -33.27
N LEU A 238 -7.59 -5.41 -33.30
CA LEU A 238 -7.69 -6.43 -32.27
C LEU A 238 -7.08 -5.93 -30.96
N GLU A 239 -5.87 -5.42 -31.01
CA GLU A 239 -5.17 -4.84 -29.86
C GLU A 239 -6.00 -3.73 -29.22
N ARG A 240 -6.48 -2.78 -30.01
CA ARG A 240 -7.38 -1.71 -29.54
C ARG A 240 -8.69 -2.24 -28.95
N SER A 241 -9.29 -3.26 -29.56
CA SER A 241 -10.52 -3.86 -29.05
C SER A 241 -10.29 -4.58 -27.72
N MET A 242 -9.16 -5.26 -27.57
CA MET A 242 -8.76 -5.95 -26.34
C MET A 242 -8.47 -4.93 -25.23
N ALA A 243 -7.72 -3.86 -25.52
CA ALA A 243 -7.51 -2.75 -24.58
C ALA A 243 -8.83 -2.12 -24.13
N GLY A 244 -9.75 -1.85 -25.06
CA GLY A 244 -11.08 -1.35 -24.73
C GLY A 244 -11.90 -2.33 -23.87
N ILE A 245 -11.73 -3.64 -24.04
CA ILE A 245 -12.38 -4.65 -23.19
C ILE A 245 -11.78 -4.67 -21.78
N ILE A 246 -10.46 -4.58 -21.64
CA ILE A 246 -9.80 -4.46 -20.34
C ILE A 246 -10.34 -3.24 -19.62
N MET A 247 -10.39 -2.08 -20.29
CA MET A 247 -10.96 -0.84 -19.73
C MET A 247 -12.46 -0.98 -19.38
N ILE A 248 -13.23 -1.74 -20.16
CA ILE A 248 -14.64 -2.05 -19.80
C ILE A 248 -14.71 -2.84 -18.48
N VAL A 249 -13.83 -3.82 -18.30
CA VAL A 249 -13.77 -4.63 -17.06
C VAL A 249 -13.34 -3.76 -15.89
N GLU A 250 -12.26 -2.98 -16.08
CA GLU A 250 -11.68 -2.03 -15.13
C GLU A 250 -12.73 -1.04 -14.62
N ASN A 251 -13.42 -0.38 -15.55
CA ASN A 251 -14.35 0.70 -15.24
C ASN A 251 -15.69 0.16 -14.73
N ASN A 252 -16.32 -0.80 -15.44
CA ASN A 252 -17.60 -1.37 -15.02
C ASN A 252 -17.92 -2.74 -15.64
N ALA A 253 -17.37 -3.80 -15.03
CA ALA A 253 -17.61 -5.18 -15.45
C ALA A 253 -19.08 -5.67 -15.37
N LYS A 254 -20.04 -4.90 -14.83
CA LYS A 254 -21.47 -5.30 -14.80
C LYS A 254 -22.04 -5.59 -16.18
N ILE A 255 -21.54 -4.92 -17.22
CA ILE A 255 -21.94 -5.18 -18.61
C ILE A 255 -21.73 -6.67 -18.99
N LEU A 256 -20.72 -7.32 -18.41
CA LEU A 256 -20.41 -8.72 -18.70
C LEU A 256 -21.31 -9.70 -17.93
N ARG A 257 -22.04 -9.26 -16.89
CA ARG A 257 -22.76 -10.13 -15.94
C ARG A 257 -23.66 -11.18 -16.59
N ARG A 258 -24.38 -10.82 -17.66
CA ARG A 258 -25.29 -11.76 -18.37
C ARG A 258 -24.56 -12.82 -19.19
N HIS A 259 -23.33 -12.51 -19.63
CA HIS A 259 -22.55 -13.33 -20.56
C HIS A 259 -21.14 -13.60 -20.03
N ILE A 260 -20.97 -13.61 -18.71
CA ILE A 260 -19.66 -13.69 -18.07
C ILE A 260 -18.93 -14.98 -18.43
N GLN A 261 -19.67 -16.09 -18.57
CA GLN A 261 -19.12 -17.36 -19.04
C GLN A 261 -18.59 -17.28 -20.48
N LEU A 262 -19.29 -16.56 -21.36
CA LEU A 262 -18.90 -16.39 -22.75
C LEU A 262 -17.63 -15.54 -22.84
N PHE A 263 -17.60 -14.44 -22.09
CA PHE A 263 -16.41 -13.60 -21.94
C PHE A 263 -15.22 -14.44 -21.48
N PHE A 264 -15.35 -15.09 -20.32
CA PHE A 264 -14.29 -15.88 -19.71
C PHE A 264 -13.77 -16.97 -20.64
N ASN A 265 -14.66 -17.80 -21.21
CA ASN A 265 -14.23 -18.87 -22.11
C ASN A 265 -13.54 -18.33 -23.35
N SER A 266 -13.97 -17.18 -23.88
CA SER A 266 -13.38 -16.62 -25.10
C SER A 266 -12.02 -15.99 -24.85
N MET A 267 -11.84 -15.25 -23.75
CA MET A 267 -10.54 -14.72 -23.37
C MET A 267 -9.57 -15.86 -22.99
N TRP A 268 -10.05 -16.86 -22.26
CA TRP A 268 -9.28 -18.05 -21.91
C TRP A 268 -8.87 -18.87 -23.15
N GLU A 269 -9.75 -19.01 -24.14
CA GLU A 269 -9.43 -19.64 -25.43
C GLU A 269 -8.31 -18.88 -26.17
N ILE A 270 -8.30 -17.55 -26.13
CA ILE A 270 -7.26 -16.72 -26.76
C ILE A 270 -5.93 -16.85 -25.99
N ALA A 271 -5.97 -16.74 -24.66
CA ALA A 271 -4.80 -16.87 -23.79
C ALA A 271 -4.10 -18.22 -23.93
N THR A 272 -4.88 -19.32 -24.00
CA THR A 272 -4.35 -20.69 -24.09
C THR A 272 -4.21 -21.22 -25.52
N ALA A 273 -4.41 -20.38 -26.54
CA ALA A 273 -4.37 -20.83 -27.92
C ALA A 273 -2.95 -21.23 -28.36
N HIS A 274 -2.85 -22.43 -28.92
CA HIS A 274 -1.63 -22.99 -29.50
C HIS A 274 -1.60 -22.88 -31.04
N SER A 275 -2.63 -22.27 -31.65
CA SER A 275 -2.80 -22.18 -33.10
C SER A 275 -2.01 -21.02 -33.71
N ALA A 276 -1.39 -21.26 -34.86
CA ALA A 276 -0.61 -20.29 -35.62
C ALA A 276 -1.50 -19.32 -36.43
N HIS A 277 -2.39 -18.59 -35.76
CA HIS A 277 -3.09 -17.47 -36.40
C HIS A 277 -2.13 -16.27 -36.54
N ILE A 278 -2.16 -15.57 -37.68
CA ILE A 278 -1.20 -14.51 -37.99
C ILE A 278 -1.32 -13.29 -37.07
N ASN A 279 -2.51 -13.08 -36.50
CA ASN A 279 -2.81 -11.97 -35.59
C ASN A 279 -2.74 -12.37 -34.11
N LEU A 280 -2.35 -13.61 -33.79
CA LEU A 280 -2.27 -14.11 -32.42
C LEU A 280 -0.79 -14.27 -32.01
N ASP A 281 -0.22 -13.16 -31.56
CA ASP A 281 1.13 -13.08 -30.99
C ASP A 281 1.09 -13.13 -29.45
N SER A 282 2.26 -13.04 -28.80
CA SER A 282 2.35 -13.03 -27.34
C SER A 282 1.66 -11.81 -26.73
N ASP A 283 1.72 -10.64 -27.36
CA ASP A 283 1.07 -9.40 -26.88
C ASP A 283 -0.45 -9.58 -26.73
N ILE A 284 -1.10 -10.14 -27.75
CA ILE A 284 -2.55 -10.41 -27.70
C ILE A 284 -2.90 -11.45 -26.63
N LYS A 285 -2.04 -12.45 -26.38
CA LYS A 285 -2.23 -13.39 -25.28
C LYS A 285 -2.11 -12.70 -23.92
N CYS A 286 -1.14 -11.80 -23.77
CA CYS A 286 -0.98 -10.99 -22.56
C CYS A 286 -2.23 -10.15 -22.31
N LEU A 287 -2.77 -9.47 -23.33
CA LEU A 287 -4.02 -8.72 -23.22
C LEU A 287 -5.22 -9.59 -22.83
N ALA A 288 -5.27 -10.85 -23.30
CA ALA A 288 -6.33 -11.78 -22.93
C ALA A 288 -6.21 -12.25 -21.48
N ILE A 289 -4.99 -12.49 -20.99
CA ILE A 289 -4.73 -12.80 -19.58
C ILE A 289 -5.06 -11.59 -18.71
N GLU A 290 -4.63 -10.39 -19.11
CA GLU A 290 -4.91 -9.14 -18.40
C GLU A 290 -6.43 -8.97 -18.21
N ALA A 291 -7.23 -9.09 -19.29
CA ALA A 291 -8.69 -9.00 -19.19
C ALA A 291 -9.31 -10.01 -18.20
N LEU A 292 -8.70 -11.19 -18.01
CA LEU A 292 -9.15 -12.19 -17.06
C LEU A 292 -8.72 -11.88 -15.62
N ILE A 293 -7.51 -11.34 -15.42
CA ILE A 293 -6.99 -10.90 -14.12
C ILE A 293 -7.74 -9.67 -13.63
N THR A 294 -7.92 -8.65 -14.48
CA THR A 294 -8.69 -7.44 -14.15
C THR A 294 -10.11 -7.79 -13.68
N LEU A 295 -10.71 -8.85 -14.23
CA LEU A 295 -12.05 -9.29 -13.80
C LEU A 295 -12.06 -9.77 -12.34
N VAL A 296 -11.08 -10.56 -11.92
CA VAL A 296 -11.04 -11.04 -10.53
C VAL A 296 -10.63 -9.92 -9.58
N GLU A 297 -9.80 -8.97 -9.99
CA GLU A 297 -9.44 -7.80 -9.18
C GLU A 297 -10.64 -6.86 -8.94
N LYS A 298 -11.42 -6.57 -9.99
CA LYS A 298 -12.54 -5.62 -9.88
C LYS A 298 -13.84 -6.26 -9.40
N LYS A 299 -14.09 -7.51 -9.76
CA LYS A 299 -15.33 -8.23 -9.43
C LYS A 299 -15.04 -9.68 -9.01
N PRO A 300 -14.32 -9.89 -7.91
CA PRO A 300 -13.89 -11.22 -7.51
C PRO A 300 -15.05 -12.20 -7.29
N LYS A 301 -16.15 -11.79 -6.67
CA LYS A 301 -17.32 -12.66 -6.46
C LYS A 301 -18.02 -12.98 -7.78
N MET A 302 -18.06 -12.03 -8.72
CA MET A 302 -18.55 -12.30 -10.08
C MET A 302 -17.65 -13.30 -10.81
N ALA A 303 -16.33 -13.18 -10.70
CA ALA A 303 -15.38 -14.14 -11.27
C ALA A 303 -15.58 -15.55 -10.68
N LEU A 304 -15.70 -15.65 -9.35
CA LEU A 304 -15.96 -16.91 -8.66
C LEU A 304 -17.32 -17.56 -8.99
N SER A 305 -18.27 -16.80 -9.55
CA SER A 305 -19.53 -17.36 -10.03
C SER A 305 -19.37 -18.23 -11.29
N ILE A 306 -18.23 -18.12 -11.98
CA ILE A 306 -17.91 -18.90 -13.17
C ILE A 306 -17.48 -20.33 -12.73
N PRO A 307 -18.12 -21.40 -13.24
CA PRO A 307 -17.75 -22.77 -12.92
C PRO A 307 -16.29 -23.10 -13.25
N ASN A 308 -15.59 -23.67 -12.27
CA ASN A 308 -14.17 -24.02 -12.34
C ASN A 308 -13.25 -22.85 -12.70
N PHE A 309 -13.65 -21.60 -12.40
CA PHE A 309 -12.85 -20.40 -12.62
C PHE A 309 -11.42 -20.57 -12.11
N GLY A 310 -11.29 -20.83 -10.81
CA GLY A 310 -10.02 -20.93 -10.11
C GLY A 310 -9.03 -21.90 -10.76
N MET A 311 -9.44 -23.17 -10.87
CA MET A 311 -8.63 -24.21 -11.53
C MET A 311 -8.23 -23.85 -12.96
N LYS A 312 -9.14 -23.28 -13.76
CA LYS A 312 -8.83 -22.91 -15.15
C LYS A 312 -7.86 -21.73 -15.24
N MET A 313 -8.01 -20.74 -14.36
CA MET A 313 -7.16 -19.56 -14.34
C MET A 313 -5.76 -19.89 -13.87
N VAL A 314 -5.61 -20.56 -12.73
CA VAL A 314 -4.31 -21.02 -12.23
C VAL A 314 -3.58 -21.82 -13.29
N LYS A 315 -4.27 -22.76 -13.96
CA LYS A 315 -3.67 -23.52 -15.05
C LYS A 315 -3.26 -22.64 -16.24
N CYS A 316 -4.10 -21.68 -16.64
CA CYS A 316 -3.79 -20.75 -17.74
C CYS A 316 -2.51 -19.95 -17.45
N LEU A 317 -2.37 -19.44 -16.22
CA LEU A 317 -1.23 -18.65 -15.79
C LEU A 317 0.05 -19.51 -15.72
N MET A 318 -0.04 -20.72 -15.16
CA MET A 318 1.08 -21.65 -15.16
C MET A 318 1.47 -22.11 -16.58
N GLU A 319 0.52 -22.24 -17.50
CA GLU A 319 0.83 -22.53 -18.91
C GLU A 319 1.50 -21.33 -19.60
N ALA A 320 1.14 -20.09 -19.25
CA ALA A 320 1.82 -18.87 -19.70
C ALA A 320 3.28 -18.83 -19.21
N MET A 321 3.53 -19.27 -17.96
CA MET A 321 4.87 -19.45 -17.41
C MET A 321 5.72 -20.54 -18.11
N LEU A 322 5.18 -21.32 -19.06
CA LEU A 322 6.00 -22.25 -19.84
C LEU A 322 6.76 -21.57 -21.00
N ASP A 323 6.58 -20.25 -21.22
CA ASP A 323 7.29 -19.45 -22.23
C ASP A 323 8.80 -19.26 -21.96
N ILE A 324 9.31 -19.88 -20.90
CA ILE A 324 10.73 -19.91 -20.49
C ILE A 324 11.69 -20.57 -21.50
N GLU A 325 11.17 -21.12 -22.60
CA GLU A 325 11.98 -21.61 -23.73
C GLU A 325 12.39 -20.50 -24.70
N HIS A 326 11.79 -19.31 -24.60
CA HIS A 326 12.18 -18.17 -25.42
C HIS A 326 13.63 -17.75 -25.13
N ASP A 327 14.40 -17.43 -26.17
CA ASP A 327 15.86 -17.21 -26.06
C ASP A 327 16.23 -16.18 -24.98
N SER A 328 15.39 -15.14 -24.81
CA SER A 328 15.55 -14.08 -23.80
C SER A 328 15.49 -14.60 -22.35
N TYR A 329 14.52 -15.47 -22.01
CA TYR A 329 14.42 -16.01 -20.65
C TYR A 329 15.50 -17.07 -20.36
N ALA A 330 15.84 -17.88 -21.36
CA ALA A 330 16.91 -18.85 -21.24
C ALA A 330 18.26 -18.17 -20.95
N GLU A 331 18.54 -17.05 -21.62
CA GLU A 331 19.72 -16.22 -21.35
C GLU A 331 19.69 -15.65 -19.92
N TRP A 332 18.56 -15.09 -19.48
CA TRP A 332 18.41 -14.59 -18.11
C TRP A 332 18.62 -15.68 -17.04
N LEU A 333 18.07 -16.88 -17.23
CA LEU A 333 18.30 -17.99 -16.29
C LEU A 333 19.80 -18.32 -16.13
N GLU A 334 20.57 -18.19 -17.20
CA GLU A 334 22.00 -18.50 -17.23
C GLU A 334 22.88 -17.35 -16.72
N THR A 335 22.61 -16.12 -17.13
CA THR A 335 23.46 -14.94 -16.89
C THR A 335 22.99 -14.13 -15.67
N GLY A 336 21.68 -14.05 -15.46
CA GLY A 336 21.05 -13.14 -14.50
C GLY A 336 21.02 -11.68 -14.94
N GLU A 337 21.25 -11.40 -16.22
CA GLU A 337 21.11 -10.08 -16.81
C GLU A 337 19.69 -9.96 -17.38
N ASP A 338 18.94 -8.94 -16.94
CA ASP A 338 17.62 -8.62 -17.44
C ASP A 338 17.70 -7.84 -18.75
N ASP A 339 16.72 -8.09 -19.62
CA ASP A 339 16.47 -7.31 -20.83
C ASP A 339 15.15 -6.58 -20.59
N ASP A 340 15.25 -5.37 -20.02
CA ASP A 340 14.12 -4.54 -19.57
C ASP A 340 13.14 -4.20 -20.71
N ASP A 341 13.53 -4.38 -21.98
CA ASP A 341 12.73 -4.04 -23.16
C ASP A 341 11.77 -5.17 -23.59
N THR A 342 11.73 -6.33 -22.91
CA THR A 342 10.93 -7.49 -23.34
C THR A 342 9.86 -7.91 -22.31
N GLN A 343 8.58 -7.61 -22.58
CA GLN A 343 7.48 -8.16 -21.78
C GLN A 343 7.25 -9.64 -22.14
N ARG A 344 7.55 -10.57 -21.23
CA ARG A 344 7.47 -12.01 -21.51
C ARG A 344 6.13 -12.55 -21.05
N LEU A 345 5.64 -13.59 -21.73
CA LEU A 345 4.43 -14.29 -21.30
C LEU A 345 4.62 -14.99 -19.94
N TYR A 346 5.88 -15.30 -19.59
CA TYR A 346 6.26 -15.77 -18.26
C TYR A 346 5.90 -14.76 -17.17
N ASP A 347 6.33 -13.51 -17.33
CA ASP A 347 6.17 -12.46 -16.30
C ASP A 347 4.68 -12.21 -16.03
N VAL A 348 3.86 -12.16 -17.09
CA VAL A 348 2.40 -12.03 -16.98
C VAL A 348 1.75 -13.22 -16.27
N GLY A 349 2.26 -14.43 -16.47
CA GLY A 349 1.78 -15.63 -15.79
C GLY A 349 2.13 -15.64 -14.30
N GLU A 350 3.35 -15.27 -13.96
CA GLU A 350 3.84 -15.16 -12.58
C GLU A 350 3.11 -14.05 -11.81
N GLU A 351 3.11 -12.82 -12.34
CA GLU A 351 2.42 -11.67 -11.76
C GLU A 351 0.91 -11.92 -11.65
N GLY A 352 0.32 -12.58 -12.66
CA GLY A 352 -1.10 -12.92 -12.64
C GLY A 352 -1.49 -13.90 -11.53
N LEU A 353 -0.60 -14.81 -11.11
CA LEU A 353 -0.86 -15.68 -9.96
C LEU A 353 -0.92 -14.86 -8.66
N ASP A 354 0.00 -13.91 -8.49
CA ASP A 354 0.05 -13.01 -7.34
C ASP A 354 -1.20 -12.12 -7.27
N ARG A 355 -1.47 -11.40 -8.35
CA ARG A 355 -2.64 -10.51 -8.47
C ARG A 355 -3.95 -11.25 -8.21
N MET A 356 -4.06 -12.50 -8.67
CA MET A 356 -5.20 -13.35 -8.37
C MET A 356 -5.28 -13.76 -6.90
N GLY A 357 -4.15 -14.05 -6.24
CA GLY A 357 -4.10 -14.31 -4.81
C GLY A 357 -4.59 -13.11 -4.00
N ARG A 358 -4.02 -11.93 -4.26
CA ARG A 358 -4.39 -10.65 -3.63
C ARG A 358 -5.86 -10.30 -3.81
N ALA A 359 -6.39 -10.45 -5.02
CA ALA A 359 -7.80 -10.18 -5.30
C ALA A 359 -8.78 -11.12 -4.55
N LEU A 360 -8.30 -12.27 -4.09
CA LEU A 360 -9.11 -13.31 -3.46
C LEU A 360 -8.87 -13.45 -1.96
N GLU A 361 -7.86 -12.79 -1.38
CA GLU A 361 -7.46 -12.95 0.02
C GLU A 361 -8.56 -12.51 1.00
N GLU A 362 -9.29 -11.44 0.68
CA GLU A 362 -10.38 -10.90 1.50
C GLU A 362 -11.68 -11.73 1.39
N ILE A 363 -11.71 -12.75 0.53
CA ILE A 363 -12.89 -13.59 0.35
C ILE A 363 -12.86 -14.77 1.30
N ASP A 364 -13.75 -14.73 2.28
CA ASP A 364 -14.00 -15.79 3.24
C ASP A 364 -14.04 -17.20 2.58
N ASN A 365 -13.11 -18.07 2.98
CA ASN A 365 -13.00 -19.48 2.55
C ASN A 365 -12.74 -19.67 1.05
N CYS A 366 -12.04 -18.76 0.37
CA CYS A 366 -11.59 -18.99 -0.99
C CYS A 366 -10.55 -20.14 -1.06
N PRO A 367 -10.74 -21.19 -1.88
CA PRO A 367 -9.80 -22.31 -1.97
C PRO A 367 -8.66 -22.04 -2.97
N PHE A 368 -8.12 -20.83 -2.98
CA PHE A 368 -7.09 -20.39 -3.93
C PHE A 368 -5.85 -21.29 -3.89
N MET A 369 -5.31 -21.52 -2.69
CA MET A 369 -4.11 -22.35 -2.52
C MET A 369 -4.35 -23.82 -2.83
N ASP A 370 -5.57 -24.34 -2.67
CA ASP A 370 -5.90 -25.69 -3.13
C ASP A 370 -5.79 -25.80 -4.66
N TRP A 371 -6.22 -24.78 -5.40
CA TRP A 371 -6.10 -24.76 -6.86
C TRP A 371 -4.63 -24.72 -7.31
N VAL A 372 -3.84 -23.83 -6.70
CA VAL A 372 -2.41 -23.69 -7.02
C VAL A 372 -1.65 -24.97 -6.68
N LEU A 373 -1.77 -25.48 -5.46
CA LEU A 373 -1.04 -26.67 -5.03
C LEU A 373 -1.43 -27.93 -5.82
N SER A 374 -2.69 -28.03 -6.27
CA SER A 374 -3.12 -29.13 -7.15
C SER A 374 -2.35 -29.11 -8.47
N HIS A 375 -2.32 -27.98 -9.17
CA HIS A 375 -1.62 -27.88 -10.46
C HIS A 375 -0.10 -27.87 -10.31
N ALA A 376 0.44 -27.21 -9.28
CA ALA A 376 1.87 -27.25 -8.95
C ALA A 376 2.34 -28.69 -8.73
N SER A 377 1.58 -29.50 -7.98
CA SER A 377 1.90 -30.92 -7.79
C SER A 377 1.90 -31.71 -9.10
N GLU A 378 0.95 -31.46 -10.01
CA GLU A 378 0.91 -32.10 -11.33
C GLU A 378 2.13 -31.73 -12.20
N PHE A 379 2.56 -30.46 -12.14
CA PHE A 379 3.70 -29.92 -12.87
C PHE A 379 5.04 -30.46 -12.34
N ILE A 380 5.21 -30.50 -11.01
CA ILE A 380 6.41 -31.01 -10.34
C ILE A 380 6.65 -32.51 -10.60
N GLN A 381 5.60 -33.27 -10.90
CA GLN A 381 5.68 -34.70 -11.24
C GLN A 381 6.03 -34.98 -12.70
N GLN A 382 6.09 -33.97 -13.56
CA GLN A 382 6.51 -34.13 -14.96
C GLN A 382 8.00 -34.45 -15.07
N ASN A 383 8.41 -35.02 -16.21
CA ASN A 383 9.82 -35.30 -16.48
C ASN A 383 10.58 -34.11 -17.08
N ASN A 384 9.87 -33.06 -17.51
CA ASN A 384 10.46 -31.91 -18.19
C ASN A 384 10.80 -30.82 -17.17
N TRP A 385 12.02 -30.28 -17.23
CA TRP A 385 12.50 -29.33 -16.22
C TRP A 385 11.65 -28.06 -16.16
N GLN A 386 11.08 -27.62 -17.29
CA GLN A 386 10.23 -26.44 -17.42
C GLN A 386 8.99 -26.56 -16.54
N HIS A 387 8.31 -27.72 -16.59
CA HIS A 387 7.11 -27.93 -15.78
C HIS A 387 7.48 -28.03 -14.30
N ILE A 388 8.58 -28.70 -13.97
CA ILE A 388 9.05 -28.78 -12.58
C ILE A 388 9.37 -27.37 -12.05
N PHE A 389 10.09 -26.57 -12.84
CA PHE A 389 10.46 -25.20 -12.53
C PHE A 389 9.22 -24.34 -12.30
N VAL A 390 8.27 -24.31 -13.25
CA VAL A 390 7.02 -23.54 -13.14
C VAL A 390 6.19 -24.00 -11.95
N GLY A 391 6.09 -25.31 -11.69
CA GLY A 391 5.37 -25.80 -10.53
C GLY A 391 5.98 -25.35 -9.19
N ILE A 392 7.31 -25.20 -9.12
CA ILE A 392 8.01 -24.67 -7.95
C ILE A 392 7.81 -23.14 -7.86
N MET A 393 7.98 -22.41 -8.97
CA MET A 393 7.82 -20.96 -9.00
C MET A 393 6.38 -20.51 -8.71
N ALA A 394 5.37 -21.26 -9.17
CA ALA A 394 3.97 -21.00 -8.82
C ALA A 394 3.73 -21.12 -7.30
N ILE A 395 4.39 -22.07 -6.63
CA ILE A 395 4.36 -22.14 -5.15
C ILE A 395 5.07 -20.93 -4.57
N SER A 396 6.27 -20.60 -5.07
CA SER A 396 7.04 -19.43 -4.64
C SER A 396 6.18 -18.17 -4.64
N GLN A 397 5.50 -17.90 -5.74
CA GLN A 397 4.74 -16.66 -5.96
C GLN A 397 3.44 -16.57 -5.15
N THR A 398 2.94 -17.67 -4.61
CA THR A 398 1.61 -17.71 -3.97
C THR A 398 1.62 -18.18 -2.53
N VAL A 399 2.79 -18.56 -1.99
CA VAL A 399 2.84 -19.20 -0.68
C VAL A 399 2.38 -18.26 0.44
N GLU A 400 2.52 -16.94 0.29
CA GLU A 400 2.01 -15.94 1.23
C GLU A 400 0.50 -16.04 1.50
N TYR A 401 -0.28 -16.51 0.52
CA TYR A 401 -1.74 -16.62 0.64
C TYR A 401 -2.21 -17.87 1.41
N LEU A 402 -1.30 -18.65 2.01
CA LEU A 402 -1.67 -19.72 2.94
C LEU A 402 -2.21 -19.12 4.23
N THR A 403 -3.40 -19.54 4.63
CA THR A 403 -3.94 -19.18 5.95
C THR A 403 -3.10 -19.80 7.07
N ASP A 404 -3.09 -19.18 8.27
CA ASP A 404 -2.38 -19.71 9.45
C ASP A 404 -2.65 -21.21 9.71
N GLU A 405 -3.89 -21.65 9.52
CA GLU A 405 -4.29 -23.05 9.68
C GLU A 405 -3.65 -23.95 8.61
N GLU A 406 -3.59 -23.49 7.36
CA GLU A 406 -2.99 -24.22 6.24
C GLU A 406 -1.46 -24.26 6.31
N VAL A 407 -0.81 -23.23 6.84
CA VAL A 407 0.64 -23.21 7.06
C VAL A 407 1.03 -24.38 7.96
N GLU A 408 0.36 -24.58 9.09
CA GLU A 408 0.66 -25.69 10.01
C GLU A 408 0.43 -27.07 9.36
N GLU A 409 -0.55 -27.19 8.46
CA GLU A 409 -0.89 -28.45 7.81
C GLU A 409 0.04 -28.78 6.62
N ARG A 410 0.29 -27.81 5.75
CA ARG A 410 0.87 -28.03 4.41
C ARG A 410 2.35 -27.72 4.33
N MET A 411 2.84 -26.73 5.12
CA MET A 411 4.23 -26.28 5.07
C MET A 411 5.27 -27.41 5.27
N PRO A 412 5.07 -28.39 6.19
CA PRO A 412 6.03 -29.50 6.33
C PRO A 412 6.24 -30.31 5.03
N SER A 413 5.18 -30.47 4.23
CA SER A 413 5.27 -31.18 2.95
C SER A 413 5.97 -30.32 1.90
N ILE A 414 5.67 -29.02 1.85
CA ILE A 414 6.28 -28.06 0.91
C ILE A 414 7.80 -27.99 1.15
N ILE A 415 8.24 -27.73 2.39
CA ILE A 415 9.67 -27.67 2.76
C ILE A 415 10.38 -28.97 2.39
N LYS A 416 9.78 -30.12 2.69
CA LYS A 416 10.37 -31.42 2.35
C LYS A 416 10.57 -31.59 0.84
N ILE A 417 9.63 -31.12 0.01
CA ILE A 417 9.76 -31.15 -1.45
C ILE A 417 10.90 -30.23 -1.89
N MET A 418 10.96 -29.00 -1.37
CA MET A 418 11.99 -28.02 -1.75
C MET A 418 13.40 -28.49 -1.38
N VAL A 419 13.60 -29.01 -0.16
CA VAL A 419 14.88 -29.57 0.28
C VAL A 419 15.31 -30.78 -0.58
N GLU A 420 14.38 -31.57 -1.09
CA GLU A 420 14.70 -32.64 -2.04
C GLU A 420 15.06 -32.09 -3.43
N LYS A 421 14.39 -31.03 -3.89
CA LYS A 421 14.66 -30.38 -5.17
C LYS A 421 16.00 -29.62 -5.21
N LEU A 422 16.55 -29.22 -4.06
CA LEU A 422 17.94 -28.75 -3.95
C LEU A 422 18.98 -29.81 -4.39
N LYS A 423 18.60 -31.09 -4.51
CA LYS A 423 19.50 -32.17 -4.94
C LYS A 423 19.30 -32.58 -6.40
N ASP A 424 18.45 -31.86 -7.14
CA ASP A 424 18.15 -32.17 -8.53
C ASP A 424 19.41 -32.05 -9.42
N GLN A 425 19.45 -32.80 -10.53
CA GLN A 425 20.56 -32.74 -11.48
C GLN A 425 20.54 -31.43 -12.28
N ASP A 426 19.36 -30.88 -12.58
CA ASP A 426 19.22 -29.62 -13.30
C ASP A 426 19.42 -28.43 -12.36
N PHE A 427 20.33 -27.51 -12.73
CA PHE A 427 20.64 -26.35 -11.90
C PHE A 427 19.47 -25.38 -11.79
N ARG A 428 18.58 -25.33 -12.80
CA ARG A 428 17.40 -24.44 -12.80
C ARG A 428 16.37 -24.87 -11.77
N ILE A 429 16.23 -26.18 -11.58
CA ILE A 429 15.37 -26.73 -10.52
C ILE A 429 15.96 -26.44 -9.14
N ARG A 430 17.29 -26.60 -8.97
CA ARG A 430 17.97 -26.23 -7.71
C ARG A 430 17.85 -24.74 -7.41
N PHE A 431 17.96 -23.90 -8.44
CA PHE A 431 17.75 -22.45 -8.36
C PHE A 431 16.32 -22.13 -7.90
N ALA A 432 15.29 -22.69 -8.54
CA ALA A 432 13.90 -22.45 -8.18
C ALA A 432 13.60 -22.89 -6.75
N ALA A 433 14.15 -24.03 -6.33
CA ALA A 433 14.02 -24.50 -4.96
C ALA A 433 14.69 -23.54 -3.94
N CYS A 434 15.84 -22.93 -4.27
CA CYS A 434 16.43 -21.88 -3.44
C CYS A 434 15.49 -20.67 -3.34
N GLN A 435 15.00 -20.18 -4.49
CA GLN A 435 14.06 -19.04 -4.55
C GLN A 435 12.83 -19.29 -3.67
N THR A 436 12.18 -20.43 -3.83
CA THR A 436 10.98 -20.78 -3.05
C THR A 436 11.26 -20.92 -1.57
N ILE A 437 12.41 -21.48 -1.15
CA ILE A 437 12.79 -21.50 0.27
C ILE A 437 12.98 -20.08 0.80
N GLY A 438 13.62 -19.20 0.02
CA GLY A 438 13.81 -17.80 0.38
C GLY A 438 12.50 -17.03 0.50
N GLN A 439 11.53 -17.30 -0.38
CA GLN A 439 10.21 -16.67 -0.34
C GLN A 439 9.38 -17.18 0.85
N ILE A 440 9.33 -18.51 1.06
CA ILE A 440 8.70 -19.12 2.24
C ILE A 440 9.25 -18.53 3.54
N ALA A 441 10.55 -18.26 3.58
CA ALA A 441 11.20 -17.66 4.74
C ALA A 441 10.67 -16.26 5.05
N LEU A 442 10.42 -15.42 4.04
CA LEU A 442 9.90 -14.07 4.23
C LEU A 442 8.42 -14.09 4.62
N ASP A 443 7.61 -14.87 3.91
CA ASP A 443 6.16 -14.81 4.03
C ASP A 443 5.64 -15.45 5.33
N HIS A 444 6.37 -16.44 5.86
CA HIS A 444 5.93 -17.27 7.00
C HIS A 444 6.88 -17.21 8.19
N GLN A 445 7.63 -16.12 8.32
CA GLN A 445 8.45 -15.86 9.50
C GLN A 445 7.59 -15.50 10.73
N PRO A 446 8.05 -15.85 11.96
CA PRO A 446 9.22 -16.67 12.27
C PRO A 446 8.91 -18.18 12.30
N TYR A 447 7.69 -18.61 11.98
CA TYR A 447 7.24 -20.01 12.14
C TYR A 447 8.16 -21.00 11.42
N VAL A 448 8.53 -20.69 10.17
CA VAL A 448 9.33 -21.60 9.34
C VAL A 448 10.77 -21.72 9.84
N GLN A 449 11.36 -20.63 10.31
CA GLN A 449 12.69 -20.59 10.92
C GLN A 449 12.68 -21.42 12.21
N MET A 450 11.70 -21.19 13.10
CA MET A 450 11.58 -21.92 14.36
C MET A 450 11.36 -23.42 14.16
N THR A 451 10.66 -23.82 13.08
CA THR A 451 10.24 -25.22 12.89
C THR A 451 11.21 -26.01 12.02
N PHE A 452 11.83 -25.40 11.00
CA PHE A 452 12.53 -26.12 9.94
C PHE A 452 14.03 -25.76 9.81
N PHE A 453 14.61 -24.93 10.69
CA PHE A 453 16.02 -24.53 10.56
C PHE A 453 16.99 -25.72 10.49
N ASP A 454 16.76 -26.77 11.30
CA ASP A 454 17.60 -27.97 11.38
C ASP A 454 17.74 -28.69 10.03
N GLU A 455 16.74 -28.56 9.15
CA GLU A 455 16.70 -29.17 7.83
C GLU A 455 17.14 -28.20 6.73
N VAL A 456 16.69 -26.93 6.80
CA VAL A 456 16.85 -25.94 5.73
C VAL A 456 18.24 -25.31 5.73
N ILE A 457 18.74 -24.82 6.87
CA ILE A 457 20.02 -24.09 6.94
C ILE A 457 21.18 -24.97 6.45
N PRO A 458 21.34 -26.23 6.91
CA PRO A 458 22.41 -27.09 6.38
C PRO A 458 22.27 -27.38 4.88
N ALA A 459 21.03 -27.48 4.37
CA ALA A 459 20.78 -27.75 2.95
C ALA A 459 21.17 -26.54 2.08
N LEU A 460 20.86 -25.31 2.50
CA LEU A 460 21.26 -24.08 1.81
C LEU A 460 22.79 -23.89 1.84
N ILE A 461 23.42 -24.10 3.00
CA ILE A 461 24.90 -24.00 3.13
C ILE A 461 25.59 -24.97 2.15
N ALA A 462 25.04 -26.17 1.95
CA ALA A 462 25.61 -27.11 0.99
C ALA A 462 25.58 -26.58 -0.46
N MET A 463 24.60 -25.74 -0.81
CA MET A 463 24.48 -25.12 -2.13
C MET A 463 25.44 -23.94 -2.37
N PHE A 464 26.11 -23.42 -1.35
CA PHE A 464 27.16 -22.41 -1.52
C PHE A 464 28.35 -22.93 -2.35
N GLU A 465 28.49 -24.26 -2.43
CA GLU A 465 29.49 -24.97 -3.23
C GLU A 465 28.91 -25.62 -4.49
N ASP A 466 27.72 -25.21 -4.93
CA ASP A 466 27.13 -25.70 -6.20
C ASP A 466 28.04 -25.40 -7.40
N ARG A 467 27.90 -26.13 -8.50
CA ARG A 467 28.69 -25.89 -9.72
C ARG A 467 28.25 -24.62 -10.46
N SER A 468 26.97 -24.24 -10.32
CA SER A 468 26.41 -23.07 -10.97
C SER A 468 26.53 -21.84 -10.05
N PRO A 469 27.18 -20.75 -10.50
CA PRO A 469 27.19 -19.48 -9.77
C PRO A 469 25.78 -18.93 -9.48
N ARG A 470 24.81 -19.15 -10.38
CA ARG A 470 23.41 -18.73 -10.18
C ARG A 470 22.79 -19.43 -8.97
N VAL A 471 23.00 -20.74 -8.83
CA VAL A 471 22.54 -21.52 -7.67
C VAL A 471 23.26 -21.09 -6.40
N GLN A 472 24.59 -20.86 -6.45
CA GLN A 472 25.34 -20.36 -5.28
C GLN A 472 24.77 -19.01 -4.79
N SER A 473 24.55 -18.07 -5.72
CA SER A 473 24.00 -16.75 -5.43
C SER A 473 22.60 -16.84 -4.83
N HIS A 474 21.69 -17.63 -5.43
CA HIS A 474 20.32 -17.77 -4.91
C HIS A 474 20.25 -18.57 -3.61
N ALA A 475 21.13 -19.55 -3.39
CA ALA A 475 21.21 -20.23 -2.11
C ALA A 475 21.62 -19.27 -0.99
N MET A 476 22.55 -18.34 -1.25
CA MET A 476 22.91 -17.28 -0.31
C MET A 476 21.77 -16.28 -0.11
N SER A 477 21.02 -15.93 -1.17
CA SER A 477 19.81 -15.10 -1.06
C SER A 477 18.74 -15.76 -0.18
N ALA A 478 18.46 -17.04 -0.39
CA ALA A 478 17.53 -17.81 0.43
C ALA A 478 18.03 -17.95 1.87
N PHE A 479 19.36 -18.08 2.05
CA PHE A 479 19.97 -18.11 3.37
C PHE A 479 19.83 -16.76 4.09
N ILE A 480 19.97 -15.63 3.39
CA ILE A 480 19.73 -14.29 3.95
C ILE A 480 18.32 -14.22 4.54
N ASN A 481 17.30 -14.47 3.72
CA ASN A 481 15.90 -14.41 4.14
C ASN A 481 15.57 -15.38 5.28
N PHE A 482 16.15 -16.59 5.26
CA PHE A 482 15.89 -17.57 6.30
C PHE A 482 16.65 -17.27 7.59
N ALA A 483 17.94 -16.92 7.50
CA ALA A 483 18.81 -16.79 8.67
C ALA A 483 18.54 -15.54 9.50
N GLU A 484 17.96 -14.48 8.91
CA GLU A 484 17.65 -13.22 9.60
C GLU A 484 16.76 -13.43 10.84
N GLU A 485 15.79 -14.34 10.75
CA GLU A 485 14.86 -14.70 11.84
C GLU A 485 15.24 -16.00 12.57
N VAL A 486 16.43 -16.56 12.32
CA VAL A 486 16.94 -17.71 13.09
C VAL A 486 17.49 -17.24 14.43
N GLN A 487 17.12 -17.94 15.50
CA GLN A 487 17.61 -17.64 16.84
C GLN A 487 19.14 -17.77 16.91
N LYS A 488 19.76 -16.83 17.61
CA LYS A 488 21.22 -16.72 17.77
C LYS A 488 21.86 -18.02 18.24
N GLU A 489 21.24 -18.71 19.19
CA GLU A 489 21.71 -19.97 19.76
C GLU A 489 21.77 -21.12 18.74
N ASP A 490 20.90 -21.08 17.73
CA ASP A 490 20.81 -22.12 16.69
C ASP A 490 21.80 -21.85 15.55
N LEU A 491 22.09 -20.59 15.23
CA LEU A 491 23.08 -20.22 14.20
C LEU A 491 24.52 -20.25 14.72
N LEU A 492 24.74 -19.93 16.00
CA LEU A 492 26.07 -19.83 16.61
C LEU A 492 26.96 -21.09 16.42
N PRO A 493 26.45 -22.34 16.59
CA PRO A 493 27.24 -23.56 16.36
C PRO A 493 27.71 -23.74 14.91
N LEU A 494 27.00 -23.15 13.94
CA LEU A 494 27.31 -23.23 12.50
C LEU A 494 28.16 -22.05 12.02
N SER A 495 28.26 -20.97 12.81
CA SER A 495 28.89 -19.70 12.42
C SER A 495 30.31 -19.84 11.86
N ASP A 496 31.18 -20.64 12.47
CA ASP A 496 32.55 -20.86 12.00
C ASP A 496 32.61 -21.44 10.59
N MET A 497 31.71 -22.39 10.30
CA MET A 497 31.62 -23.03 9.00
C MET A 497 31.06 -22.05 7.96
N ILE A 498 29.99 -21.34 8.30
CA ILE A 498 29.33 -20.36 7.43
C ILE A 498 30.30 -19.24 7.05
N VAL A 499 30.87 -18.55 8.05
CA VAL A 499 31.79 -17.43 7.80
C VAL A 499 33.01 -17.88 7.00
N LYS A 500 33.56 -19.06 7.29
CA LYS A 500 34.68 -19.60 6.52
C LYS A 500 34.33 -19.80 5.05
N GLN A 501 33.15 -20.34 4.73
CA GLN A 501 32.73 -20.51 3.34
C GLN A 501 32.48 -19.16 2.67
N LEU A 502 31.73 -18.26 3.31
CA LEU A 502 31.44 -16.92 2.78
C LEU A 502 32.71 -16.11 2.48
N LEU A 503 33.72 -16.17 3.35
CA LEU A 503 35.01 -15.50 3.12
C LEU A 503 35.72 -15.98 1.84
N THR A 504 35.50 -17.21 1.39
CA THR A 504 36.05 -17.68 0.10
C THR A 504 35.31 -17.09 -1.10
N LYS A 505 34.05 -16.69 -0.92
CA LYS A 505 33.14 -16.18 -1.95
C LYS A 505 33.17 -14.65 -2.07
N VAL A 506 33.57 -13.94 -1.02
CA VAL A 506 33.81 -12.47 -1.04
C VAL A 506 35.02 -12.07 -1.91
N ASN A 507 35.84 -13.03 -2.34
CA ASN A 507 37.02 -12.79 -3.16
C ASN A 507 36.67 -12.01 -4.47
N PRO A 508 37.43 -10.97 -4.84
CA PRO A 508 37.25 -10.26 -6.12
C PRO A 508 37.26 -11.14 -7.37
N ALA A 509 37.86 -12.33 -7.31
CA ALA A 509 37.88 -13.30 -8.41
C ALA A 509 36.62 -14.18 -8.51
N ALA A 510 35.72 -14.13 -7.54
CA ALA A 510 34.44 -14.83 -7.59
C ALA A 510 33.50 -14.17 -8.63
N ASN A 511 32.46 -14.90 -9.07
CA ASN A 511 31.40 -14.32 -9.87
C ASN A 511 30.74 -13.16 -9.08
N LYS A 512 30.40 -12.07 -9.79
CA LYS A 512 29.86 -10.85 -9.20
C LYS A 512 28.66 -11.11 -8.28
N SER A 513 27.64 -11.83 -8.75
CA SER A 513 26.40 -12.09 -7.98
C SER A 513 26.68 -12.91 -6.72
N VAL A 514 27.55 -13.92 -6.84
CA VAL A 514 28.02 -14.73 -5.71
C VAL A 514 28.75 -13.87 -4.68
N ARG A 515 29.63 -12.97 -5.13
CA ARG A 515 30.37 -12.07 -4.23
C ARG A 515 29.43 -11.11 -3.50
N GLU A 516 28.49 -10.52 -4.22
CA GLU A 516 27.49 -9.61 -3.67
C GLU A 516 26.63 -10.31 -2.60
N GLN A 517 26.09 -11.50 -2.89
CA GLN A 517 25.28 -12.23 -1.91
C GLN A 517 26.11 -12.78 -0.74
N ALA A 518 27.39 -13.07 -0.94
CA ALA A 518 28.28 -13.44 0.15
C ALA A 518 28.51 -12.28 1.14
N ILE A 519 28.59 -11.04 0.64
CA ILE A 519 28.71 -9.85 1.49
C ILE A 519 27.44 -9.65 2.32
N THR A 520 26.27 -9.70 1.68
CA THR A 520 24.98 -9.57 2.41
C THR A 520 24.77 -10.73 3.38
N SER A 521 25.15 -11.97 3.03
CA SER A 521 25.09 -13.11 3.96
C SER A 521 25.98 -12.91 5.18
N LEU A 522 27.16 -12.30 5.03
CA LEU A 522 28.01 -11.94 6.18
C LEU A 522 27.35 -10.86 7.05
N ALA A 523 26.64 -9.92 6.43
CA ALA A 523 25.90 -8.88 7.15
C ALA A 523 24.78 -9.50 8.01
N VAL A 524 23.98 -10.42 7.45
CA VAL A 524 22.95 -11.17 8.19
C VAL A 524 23.54 -11.97 9.35
N VAL A 525 24.63 -12.72 9.10
CA VAL A 525 25.31 -13.46 10.18
C VAL A 525 25.84 -12.52 11.26
N ALA A 526 26.29 -11.31 10.90
CA ALA A 526 26.71 -10.30 11.88
C ALA A 526 25.53 -9.70 12.67
N GLY A 527 24.38 -9.52 12.01
CA GLY A 527 23.11 -9.14 12.63
C GLY A 527 22.68 -10.14 13.70
N VAL A 528 22.55 -11.41 13.32
CA VAL A 528 22.03 -12.50 14.17
C VAL A 528 22.97 -12.87 15.32
N LEU A 529 24.29 -12.91 15.07
CA LEU A 529 25.26 -13.29 16.11
C LEU A 529 25.60 -12.16 17.08
N GLU A 530 25.25 -10.93 16.74
CA GLU A 530 25.48 -9.72 17.54
C GLU A 530 26.93 -9.65 18.09
N GLU A 531 27.10 -9.53 19.41
CA GLU A 531 28.41 -9.42 20.05
C GLU A 531 29.30 -10.65 19.83
N HIS A 532 28.76 -11.82 19.49
CA HIS A 532 29.56 -13.00 19.17
C HIS A 532 30.26 -12.89 17.81
N PHE A 533 29.81 -12.00 16.92
CA PHE A 533 30.48 -11.76 15.65
C PHE A 533 31.87 -11.10 15.81
N ILE A 534 32.19 -10.58 17.00
CA ILE A 534 33.51 -9.97 17.30
C ILE A 534 34.69 -10.88 16.93
N LYS A 535 34.50 -12.21 16.98
CA LYS A 535 35.49 -13.22 16.58
C LYS A 535 35.96 -13.04 15.13
N TYR A 536 35.08 -12.58 14.24
CA TYR A 536 35.33 -12.46 12.80
C TYR A 536 35.67 -11.02 12.36
N TYR A 537 35.45 -10.04 13.25
CA TYR A 537 35.61 -8.61 12.99
C TYR A 537 36.92 -8.23 12.31
N SER A 538 38.05 -8.67 12.90
CA SER A 538 39.40 -8.33 12.42
C SER A 538 39.74 -8.87 11.02
N THR A 539 38.94 -9.81 10.50
CA THR A 539 39.08 -10.37 9.16
C THR A 539 38.11 -9.72 8.18
N VAL A 540 36.85 -9.52 8.59
CA VAL A 540 35.77 -9.07 7.70
C VAL A 540 35.83 -7.58 7.43
N VAL A 541 36.02 -6.74 8.46
CA VAL A 541 35.97 -5.28 8.31
C VAL A 541 37.03 -4.72 7.35
N PRO A 542 38.31 -5.17 7.38
CA PRO A 542 39.29 -4.75 6.39
C PRO A 542 38.88 -5.08 4.95
N LEU A 543 38.24 -6.22 4.71
CA LEU A 543 37.75 -6.62 3.39
C LEU A 543 36.61 -5.71 2.92
N MET A 544 35.69 -5.34 3.81
CA MET A 544 34.60 -4.41 3.47
C MET A 544 35.15 -3.02 3.13
N LYS A 545 36.10 -2.50 3.93
CA LYS A 545 36.77 -1.23 3.61
C LYS A 545 37.48 -1.27 2.25
N GLU A 546 38.14 -2.39 1.94
CA GLU A 546 38.79 -2.59 0.65
C GLU A 546 37.78 -2.59 -0.51
N ALA A 547 36.63 -3.26 -0.34
CA ALA A 547 35.55 -3.26 -1.33
C ALA A 547 34.97 -1.84 -1.54
N ILE A 548 34.70 -1.10 -0.45
CA ILE A 548 34.21 0.30 -0.51
C ILE A 548 35.18 1.21 -1.27
N ALA A 549 36.49 0.99 -1.11
CA ALA A 549 37.52 1.80 -1.76
C ALA A 549 37.78 1.41 -3.23
N LYS A 550 37.58 0.14 -3.62
CA LYS A 550 37.96 -0.38 -4.95
C LYS A 550 36.80 -0.59 -5.91
N CYS A 551 35.60 -0.86 -5.42
CA CYS A 551 34.40 -1.11 -6.24
C CYS A 551 33.78 0.21 -6.73
N VAL A 552 34.53 1.00 -7.51
CA VAL A 552 34.11 2.33 -8.00
C VAL A 552 33.59 2.31 -9.44
N GLY A 553 33.75 1.20 -10.16
CA GLY A 553 33.27 1.07 -11.54
C GLY A 553 31.74 0.96 -11.60
N PRO A 554 31.09 1.36 -12.72
CA PRO A 554 29.63 1.32 -12.87
C PRO A 554 29.02 -0.05 -12.53
N GLU A 555 29.63 -1.13 -13.03
CA GLU A 555 29.17 -2.51 -12.79
C GLU A 555 29.42 -3.01 -11.36
N GLU A 556 30.23 -2.32 -10.56
CA GLU A 556 30.65 -2.71 -9.21
C GLU A 556 29.98 -1.87 -8.11
N ARG A 557 29.10 -0.94 -8.49
CA ARG A 557 28.39 -0.03 -7.59
C ARG A 557 27.53 -0.77 -6.57
N THR A 558 26.76 -1.77 -6.99
CA THR A 558 25.94 -2.60 -6.09
C THR A 558 26.81 -3.32 -5.05
N CYS A 559 27.94 -3.91 -5.47
CA CYS A 559 28.92 -4.50 -4.59
C CYS A 559 29.49 -3.50 -3.56
N ARG A 560 29.76 -2.25 -3.98
CA ARG A 560 30.16 -1.15 -3.08
C ARG A 560 29.07 -0.86 -2.04
N GLY A 561 27.82 -0.75 -2.48
CA GLY A 561 26.66 -0.51 -1.63
C GLY A 561 26.46 -1.60 -0.57
N LYS A 562 26.48 -2.87 -0.97
CA LYS A 562 26.40 -4.03 -0.06
C LYS A 562 27.54 -4.07 0.95
N ALA A 563 28.76 -3.64 0.57
CA ALA A 563 29.87 -3.53 1.50
C ALA A 563 29.68 -2.41 2.53
N ILE A 564 29.09 -1.27 2.12
CA ILE A 564 28.69 -0.17 3.01
C ILE A 564 27.62 -0.65 4.01
N GLU A 565 26.61 -1.37 3.53
CA GLU A 565 25.59 -1.99 4.36
C GLU A 565 26.22 -2.95 5.39
N CYS A 566 27.01 -3.92 4.92
CA CYS A 566 27.64 -4.92 5.77
C CYS A 566 28.48 -4.31 6.90
N ILE A 567 29.33 -3.32 6.58
CA ILE A 567 30.16 -2.67 7.61
C ILE A 567 29.32 -1.85 8.60
N SER A 568 28.21 -1.25 8.15
CA SER A 568 27.31 -0.49 9.02
C SER A 568 26.53 -1.39 9.99
N ILE A 569 26.06 -2.57 9.53
CA ILE A 569 25.40 -3.58 10.37
C ILE A 569 26.40 -4.13 11.40
N ILE A 570 27.61 -4.53 10.98
CA ILE A 570 28.67 -4.98 11.89
C ILE A 570 28.95 -3.91 12.96
N GLY A 571 29.04 -2.64 12.56
CA GLY A 571 29.31 -1.55 13.49
C GLY A 571 28.20 -1.33 14.52
N MET A 572 26.95 -1.52 14.12
CA MET A 572 25.79 -1.42 15.00
C MET A 572 25.77 -2.56 16.04
N THR A 573 26.20 -3.77 15.68
CA THR A 573 26.05 -4.96 16.55
C THR A 573 27.22 -5.20 17.53
N ILE A 574 28.47 -4.97 17.14
CA ILE A 574 29.64 -5.30 17.98
C ILE A 574 29.91 -4.30 19.12
N GLY A 575 29.22 -3.16 19.11
CA GLY A 575 29.34 -2.09 20.09
C GLY A 575 30.32 -0.98 19.74
N LYS A 576 29.97 0.22 20.22
CA LYS A 576 30.63 1.51 19.93
C LYS A 576 32.14 1.51 20.16
N ASP A 577 32.62 0.95 21.28
CA ASP A 577 34.04 1.05 21.65
C ASP A 577 34.97 0.33 20.67
N VAL A 578 34.51 -0.77 20.07
CA VAL A 578 35.27 -1.52 19.08
C VAL A 578 35.22 -0.82 17.72
N PHE A 579 34.03 -0.35 17.32
CA PHE A 579 33.80 0.18 15.99
C PHE A 579 34.21 1.66 15.81
N LEU A 580 34.37 2.44 16.88
CA LEU A 580 34.45 3.91 16.83
C LEU A 580 35.39 4.47 15.74
N ASN A 581 36.64 3.99 15.68
CA ASN A 581 37.63 4.48 14.72
C ASN A 581 37.27 4.07 13.29
N ASP A 582 36.82 2.84 13.11
CA ASP A 582 36.43 2.30 11.82
C ASP A 582 35.15 2.97 11.31
N GLY A 583 34.19 3.24 12.19
CA GLY A 583 32.98 4.01 11.88
C GLY A 583 33.26 5.45 11.50
N ILE A 584 34.21 6.13 12.15
CA ILE A 584 34.65 7.47 11.73
C ILE A 584 35.30 7.43 10.33
N GLU A 585 36.15 6.43 10.06
CA GLU A 585 36.74 6.25 8.72
C GLU A 585 35.67 6.00 7.66
N CYS A 586 34.71 5.11 7.94
CA CYS A 586 33.56 4.85 7.07
C CYS A 586 32.75 6.11 6.81
N MET A 587 32.38 6.88 7.83
CA MET A 587 31.62 8.13 7.67
C MET A 587 32.33 9.13 6.77
N ASN A 588 33.65 9.29 6.92
CA ASN A 588 34.43 10.16 6.05
C ASN A 588 34.44 9.65 4.60
N ALA A 589 34.52 8.34 4.39
CA ALA A 589 34.39 7.75 3.05
C ALA A 589 33.00 8.00 2.45
N LEU A 590 31.92 7.79 3.21
CA LEU A 590 30.55 8.04 2.75
C LEU A 590 30.33 9.50 2.35
N ILE A 591 30.83 10.45 3.14
CA ILE A 591 30.75 11.89 2.82
C ILE A 591 31.44 12.20 1.48
N VAL A 592 32.58 11.56 1.19
CA VAL A 592 33.26 11.72 -0.11
C VAL A 592 32.38 11.17 -1.23
N ILE A 593 31.81 9.98 -1.05
CA ILE A 593 30.94 9.34 -2.06
C ILE A 593 29.69 10.19 -2.32
N MET A 594 29.05 10.74 -1.28
CA MET A 594 27.88 11.63 -1.42
C MET A 594 28.19 12.93 -2.17
N GLN A 595 29.46 13.32 -2.27
CA GLN A 595 29.90 14.51 -3.00
C GLN A 595 30.37 14.19 -4.42
N GLU A 596 30.54 12.92 -4.77
CA GLU A 596 30.86 12.48 -6.12
C GLU A 596 29.65 12.75 -7.03
N PRO A 597 29.84 13.20 -8.29
CA PRO A 597 28.75 13.28 -9.25
C PRO A 597 28.22 11.87 -9.53
N SER A 598 26.97 11.61 -9.17
CA SER A 598 26.27 10.37 -9.50
C SER A 598 25.24 10.60 -10.60
N GLU A 599 24.93 9.54 -11.34
CA GLU A 599 23.74 9.53 -12.19
C GLU A 599 22.48 9.39 -11.31
N PRO A 600 21.29 9.79 -11.80
CA PRO A 600 20.05 9.65 -11.04
C PRO A 600 19.81 8.22 -10.52
N ASP A 601 20.19 7.21 -11.31
CA ASP A 601 19.94 5.79 -11.04
C ASP A 601 21.15 5.08 -10.39
N ASP A 602 22.04 5.81 -9.71
CA ASP A 602 23.18 5.20 -9.02
C ASP A 602 22.71 4.44 -7.75
N PRO A 603 22.80 3.09 -7.70
CA PRO A 603 22.25 2.30 -6.60
C PRO A 603 22.96 2.54 -5.27
N VAL A 604 24.18 3.10 -5.27
CA VAL A 604 24.95 3.34 -4.05
C VAL A 604 24.24 4.32 -3.11
N LYS A 605 23.44 5.24 -3.66
CA LYS A 605 22.74 6.27 -2.89
C LYS A 605 21.80 5.66 -1.83
N GLU A 606 21.04 4.64 -2.21
CA GLU A 606 20.09 3.97 -1.31
C GLU A 606 20.80 3.27 -0.15
N TYR A 607 21.89 2.56 -0.45
CA TYR A 607 22.72 1.93 0.59
C TYR A 607 23.37 2.95 1.53
N ILE A 608 23.73 4.15 1.04
CA ILE A 608 24.28 5.21 1.89
C ILE A 608 23.22 5.70 2.86
N ASP A 609 22.01 5.98 2.40
CA ASP A 609 20.95 6.52 3.25
C ASP A 609 20.64 5.57 4.42
N GLU A 610 20.51 4.27 4.17
CA GLU A 610 20.32 3.29 5.24
C GLU A 610 21.54 3.18 6.16
N ALA A 611 22.75 3.16 5.59
CA ALA A 611 23.98 3.05 6.37
C ALA A 611 24.20 4.29 7.26
N LEU A 612 23.80 5.49 6.83
CA LEU A 612 23.85 6.69 7.66
C LEU A 612 22.99 6.54 8.92
N GLY A 613 21.80 5.95 8.80
CA GLY A 613 20.95 5.60 9.95
C GLY A 613 21.66 4.65 10.92
N ARG A 614 22.14 3.50 10.42
CA ARG A 614 22.86 2.48 11.23
C ARG A 614 24.13 3.03 11.88
N LEU A 615 24.89 3.86 11.15
CA LEU A 615 26.11 4.50 11.66
C LEU A 615 25.81 5.59 12.69
N CYS A 616 24.67 6.29 12.57
CA CYS A 616 24.21 7.22 13.59
C CYS A 616 23.99 6.48 14.93
N THR A 617 23.32 5.33 14.90
CA THR A 617 23.13 4.47 16.07
C THR A 617 24.46 3.93 16.60
N ALA A 618 25.33 3.39 15.73
CA ALA A 618 26.62 2.82 16.13
C ALA A 618 27.57 3.85 16.80
N LEU A 619 27.57 5.09 16.32
CA LEU A 619 28.46 6.15 16.81
C LEU A 619 27.83 6.97 17.96
N GLY A 620 26.49 7.03 18.05
CA GLY A 620 25.75 7.88 18.97
C GLY A 620 26.21 9.33 18.90
N VAL A 621 26.50 9.95 20.05
CA VAL A 621 26.97 11.35 20.13
C VAL A 621 28.21 11.70 19.29
N ASN A 622 29.02 10.71 18.88
CA ASN A 622 30.17 10.97 18.01
C ASN A 622 29.74 11.32 16.58
N PHE A 623 28.53 10.93 16.17
CA PHE A 623 27.94 11.28 14.87
C PHE A 623 27.68 12.78 14.72
N CYS A 624 27.52 13.52 15.83
CA CYS A 624 27.27 14.96 15.82
C CYS A 624 28.32 15.76 15.03
N HIS A 625 29.55 15.28 14.92
CA HIS A 625 30.62 15.91 14.14
C HIS A 625 30.32 15.96 12.63
N PHE A 626 29.45 15.09 12.13
CA PHE A 626 29.11 14.99 10.71
C PHE A 626 27.83 15.74 10.34
N LEU A 627 27.01 16.14 11.34
CA LEU A 627 25.76 16.90 11.11
C LEU A 627 25.92 18.18 10.29
N PRO A 628 26.99 19.00 10.47
CA PRO A 628 27.18 20.21 9.67
C PRO A 628 27.28 19.96 8.16
N THR A 629 27.65 18.74 7.76
CA THR A 629 27.76 18.33 6.36
C THR A 629 26.50 17.60 5.90
N ILE A 630 25.96 16.69 6.71
CA ILE A 630 24.84 15.81 6.33
C ILE A 630 23.51 16.57 6.29
N VAL A 631 23.19 17.35 7.33
CA VAL A 631 21.88 18.00 7.44
C VAL A 631 21.59 18.95 6.27
N PRO A 632 22.54 19.79 5.80
CA PRO A 632 22.31 20.61 4.60
C PRO A 632 22.04 19.82 3.33
N LEU A 633 22.57 18.60 3.18
CA LEU A 633 22.30 17.74 2.02
C LEU A 633 20.88 17.18 2.07
N LEU A 634 20.45 16.71 3.24
CA LEU A 634 19.09 16.21 3.46
C LEU A 634 18.04 17.31 3.25
N ILE A 635 18.26 18.50 3.81
CA ILE A 635 17.37 19.66 3.60
C ILE A 635 17.29 20.03 2.12
N ARG A 636 18.42 20.04 1.40
CA ARG A 636 18.43 20.35 -0.03
C ARG A 636 17.66 19.30 -0.85
N SER A 637 17.78 18.02 -0.50
CA SER A 637 17.01 16.94 -1.15
C SER A 637 15.50 17.20 -0.98
N LEU A 638 15.05 17.42 0.25
CA LEU A 638 13.66 17.74 0.57
C LEU A 638 13.15 18.98 -0.19
N GLU A 639 13.92 20.09 -0.18
CA GLU A 639 13.53 21.32 -0.86
C GLU A 639 13.51 21.20 -2.39
N ASN A 640 14.39 20.39 -2.98
CA ASN A 640 14.45 20.19 -4.42
C ASN A 640 13.29 19.31 -4.89
N ASN A 641 12.98 18.23 -4.19
CA ASN A 641 11.86 17.35 -4.54
C ASN A 641 10.53 18.10 -4.52
N VAL A 642 10.34 19.00 -3.53
CA VAL A 642 9.16 19.88 -3.47
C VAL A 642 9.05 20.81 -4.68
N LYS A 643 10.16 21.33 -5.20
CA LYS A 643 10.17 22.22 -6.39
C LYS A 643 9.94 21.46 -7.70
N SER A 644 10.32 20.19 -7.74
CA SER A 644 10.18 19.32 -8.91
C SER A 644 8.75 18.80 -9.09
N PHE A 645 7.89 18.90 -8.07
CA PHE A 645 6.46 18.66 -8.22
C PHE A 645 5.89 19.66 -9.25
N GLY A 646 5.44 19.13 -10.39
CA GLY A 646 4.84 19.89 -11.49
C GLY A 646 5.64 20.00 -12.79
N GLU A 647 6.89 19.52 -12.83
CA GLU A 647 7.70 19.51 -14.05
C GLU A 647 7.44 18.23 -14.88
N GLY A 648 6.54 18.32 -15.87
CA GLY A 648 6.15 17.22 -16.76
C GLY A 648 7.34 16.51 -17.42
N GLY A 649 7.43 15.18 -17.23
CA GLY A 649 8.32 14.26 -17.93
C GLY A 649 7.55 13.06 -18.50
N GLU A 650 8.21 12.22 -19.30
CA GLU A 650 7.59 11.05 -19.95
C GLU A 650 7.28 9.88 -18.97
N ASP A 651 7.83 9.95 -17.75
CA ASP A 651 7.82 8.87 -16.73
C ASP A 651 6.92 9.22 -15.52
N MET A 652 5.73 9.75 -15.81
CA MET A 652 4.87 10.40 -14.81
C MET A 652 3.58 9.62 -14.58
N THR A 653 3.33 9.20 -13.33
CA THR A 653 2.03 8.72 -12.89
C THR A 653 1.15 9.93 -12.57
N LEU A 654 -0.05 10.02 -13.14
CA LEU A 654 -1.00 11.08 -12.84
C LEU A 654 -1.75 10.75 -11.54
N MET A 655 -1.58 11.56 -10.49
CA MET A 655 -2.44 11.51 -9.30
C MET A 655 -3.15 12.84 -9.10
N MET A 656 -4.44 12.79 -8.75
CA MET A 656 -5.21 13.98 -8.39
C MET A 656 -4.91 14.42 -6.95
N GLY A 657 -4.33 15.61 -6.81
CA GLY A 657 -4.26 16.34 -5.55
C GLY A 657 -5.32 17.44 -5.46
N THR A 658 -5.40 18.12 -4.31
CA THR A 658 -6.33 19.23 -4.06
C THR A 658 -6.13 20.46 -4.96
N GLU A 659 -5.04 20.50 -5.73
CA GLU A 659 -4.73 21.57 -6.69
C GLU A 659 -4.76 21.10 -8.16
N GLY A 660 -5.16 19.85 -8.44
CA GLY A 660 -5.25 19.27 -9.78
C GLY A 660 -4.44 17.99 -9.95
N ALA A 661 -4.48 17.43 -11.16
CA ALA A 661 -3.67 16.27 -11.53
C ALA A 661 -2.20 16.71 -11.68
N ALA A 662 -1.34 16.25 -10.77
CA ALA A 662 0.09 16.40 -10.90
C ALA A 662 0.64 15.10 -11.51
N GLY A 663 1.37 15.22 -12.62
CA GLY A 663 2.26 14.13 -13.02
C GLY A 663 3.36 14.01 -11.97
N LEU A 664 3.65 12.79 -11.51
CA LEU A 664 4.65 12.54 -10.49
C LEU A 664 5.59 11.46 -10.98
N ARG A 665 6.89 11.72 -10.90
CA ARG A 665 7.90 10.66 -11.04
C ARG A 665 7.87 9.85 -9.75
N THR A 666 7.45 8.59 -9.82
CA THR A 666 7.40 7.68 -8.66
C THR A 666 8.73 7.67 -7.91
N SER A 667 9.85 7.71 -8.64
CA SER A 667 11.21 7.80 -8.10
C SER A 667 11.46 9.02 -7.19
N LEU A 668 10.83 10.17 -7.46
CA LEU A 668 10.94 11.36 -6.60
C LEU A 668 10.16 11.20 -5.29
N VAL A 669 9.01 10.53 -5.33
CA VAL A 669 8.21 10.24 -4.14
C VAL A 669 8.99 9.28 -3.23
N GLU A 670 9.50 8.20 -3.80
CA GLU A 670 10.33 7.23 -3.08
C GLU A 670 11.59 7.87 -2.48
N GLU A 671 12.31 8.71 -3.23
CA GLU A 671 13.48 9.44 -2.72
C GLU A 671 13.11 10.34 -1.54
N MET A 672 11.98 11.05 -1.63
CA MET A 672 11.52 11.92 -0.55
C MET A 672 11.15 11.11 0.68
N GLU A 673 10.44 10.00 0.52
CA GLU A 673 10.08 9.13 1.63
C GLU A 673 11.30 8.52 2.32
N ARG A 674 12.31 8.06 1.55
CA ARG A 674 13.60 7.61 2.08
C ARG A 674 14.30 8.71 2.88
N THR A 675 14.34 9.93 2.34
CA THR A 675 14.96 11.09 3.00
C THR A 675 14.22 11.44 4.31
N LEU A 676 12.89 11.40 4.34
CA LEU A 676 12.08 11.66 5.53
C LEU A 676 12.33 10.62 6.64
N ASN A 677 12.46 9.34 6.27
CA ASN A 677 12.82 8.27 7.20
C ASN A 677 14.23 8.48 7.78
N LEU A 678 15.22 8.80 6.95
CA LEU A 678 16.57 9.06 7.41
C LEU A 678 16.63 10.25 8.38
N VAL A 679 15.93 11.35 8.08
CA VAL A 679 15.83 12.49 9.00
C VAL A 679 15.21 12.05 10.33
N SER A 680 14.12 11.28 10.29
CA SER A 680 13.47 10.75 11.50
C SER A 680 14.43 9.93 12.36
N ASN A 681 15.15 8.98 11.75
CA ASN A 681 16.10 8.11 12.44
C ASN A 681 17.25 8.89 13.09
N ILE A 682 17.85 9.85 12.38
CA ILE A 682 18.95 10.68 12.92
C ILE A 682 18.45 11.51 14.12
N VAL A 683 17.26 12.10 14.02
CA VAL A 683 16.70 12.94 15.09
C VAL A 683 16.34 12.08 16.31
N GLU A 684 15.75 10.90 16.10
CA GLU A 684 15.38 9.97 17.16
C GLU A 684 16.61 9.46 17.94
N GLU A 685 17.69 9.13 17.24
CA GLU A 685 18.91 8.64 17.85
C GLU A 685 19.65 9.74 18.63
N LEU A 686 19.80 10.93 18.04
CA LEU A 686 20.61 12.01 18.63
C LEU A 686 19.86 12.83 19.67
N LYS A 687 18.52 12.82 19.65
CA LYS A 687 17.64 13.45 20.64
C LYS A 687 18.02 14.91 20.87
N GLU A 688 18.29 15.30 22.11
CA GLU A 688 18.67 16.68 22.46
C GLU A 688 19.91 17.21 21.71
N ASN A 689 20.78 16.33 21.20
CA ASN A 689 22.02 16.73 20.54
C ASN A 689 21.79 17.20 19.09
N TYR A 690 20.54 17.13 18.59
CA TYR A 690 20.13 17.65 17.28
C TYR A 690 19.58 19.10 17.36
N ASP A 691 19.56 19.74 18.55
CA ASP A 691 18.85 21.01 18.78
C ASP A 691 19.18 22.14 17.78
N ASP A 692 20.46 22.28 17.41
CA ASP A 692 20.95 23.31 16.48
C ASP A 692 20.31 23.20 15.08
N TYR A 693 19.83 22.02 14.71
CA TYR A 693 19.28 21.71 13.39
C TYR A 693 17.75 21.62 13.39
N VAL A 694 17.09 21.67 14.56
CA VAL A 694 15.63 21.52 14.66
C VAL A 694 14.88 22.54 13.79
N VAL A 695 15.25 23.81 13.87
CA VAL A 695 14.55 24.89 13.15
C VAL A 695 14.79 24.81 11.63
N PRO A 696 16.04 24.67 11.13
CA PRO A 696 16.27 24.44 9.70
C PRO A 696 15.50 23.26 9.14
N THR A 697 15.50 22.11 9.83
CA THR A 697 14.80 20.91 9.38
C THR A 697 13.28 21.09 9.41
N ALA A 698 12.73 21.72 10.46
CA ALA A 698 11.30 22.02 10.53
C ALA A 698 10.83 22.93 9.37
N ASN A 699 11.62 23.95 9.02
CA ASN A 699 11.30 24.83 7.89
C ASN A 699 11.26 24.11 6.54
N ALA A 700 12.11 23.08 6.35
CA ALA A 700 12.12 22.25 5.15
C ALA A 700 10.92 21.28 5.10
N LEU A 701 10.48 20.76 6.26
CA LEU A 701 9.37 19.81 6.36
C LEU A 701 8.00 20.47 6.25
N MET A 702 7.84 21.70 6.74
CA MET A 702 6.51 22.36 6.79
C MET A 702 5.82 22.48 5.42
N PRO A 703 6.49 22.84 4.32
CA PRO A 703 5.89 22.85 2.98
C PRO A 703 5.38 21.47 2.55
N ILE A 704 6.15 20.40 2.85
CA ILE A 704 5.84 19.01 2.47
C ILE A 704 4.49 18.57 3.06
N LEU A 705 4.12 19.06 4.25
CA LEU A 705 2.83 18.74 4.85
C LEU A 705 1.62 19.19 3.99
N ASN A 706 1.79 20.11 3.03
CA ASN A 706 0.74 20.54 2.12
C ASN A 706 0.67 19.77 0.81
N TYR A 707 1.77 19.13 0.40
CA TYR A 707 1.82 18.27 -0.78
C TYR A 707 1.42 16.88 -0.35
N VAL A 708 0.27 16.39 -0.80
CA VAL A 708 -0.26 15.12 -0.30
C VAL A 708 -0.56 14.22 -1.49
N LEU A 709 0.27 13.19 -1.62
CA LEU A 709 0.26 12.23 -2.72
C LEU A 709 -0.18 10.85 -2.23
N THR A 710 0.41 10.38 -1.13
CA THR A 710 0.15 9.07 -0.53
C THR A 710 0.00 9.16 1.00
N SER A 711 -0.59 8.14 1.61
CA SER A 711 -0.71 8.01 3.08
C SER A 711 0.66 7.87 3.75
N GLU A 712 1.57 7.14 3.10
CA GLU A 712 2.89 6.77 3.60
C GLU A 712 3.79 8.00 3.68
N MET A 713 3.88 8.78 2.59
CA MET A 713 4.59 10.06 2.57
C MET A 713 4.07 10.99 3.66
N LYS A 714 2.75 11.06 3.83
CA LYS A 714 2.11 11.94 4.82
C LYS A 714 2.47 11.54 6.25
N GLN A 715 2.44 10.24 6.54
CA GLN A 715 2.83 9.67 7.82
C GLN A 715 4.32 9.94 8.11
N ARG A 716 5.22 9.64 7.16
CA ARG A 716 6.67 9.85 7.30
C ARG A 716 7.02 11.32 7.57
N ALA A 717 6.36 12.26 6.89
CA ALA A 717 6.57 13.69 7.10
C ALA A 717 6.14 14.14 8.51
N LEU A 718 4.97 13.71 8.98
CA LEU A 718 4.49 14.05 10.32
C LEU A 718 5.30 13.36 11.42
N TYR A 719 5.78 12.15 11.19
CA TYR A 719 6.66 11.45 12.14
C TYR A 719 8.00 12.17 12.27
N ALA A 720 8.61 12.61 11.17
CA ALA A 720 9.82 13.43 11.21
C ALA A 720 9.61 14.70 12.06
N VAL A 721 8.47 15.39 11.88
CA VAL A 721 8.11 16.55 12.71
C VAL A 721 7.93 16.16 14.19
N ALA A 722 7.30 15.03 14.48
CA ALA A 722 7.16 14.54 15.85
C ALA A 722 8.54 14.32 16.51
N HIS A 723 9.47 13.65 15.82
CA HIS A 723 10.83 13.44 16.34
C HIS A 723 11.55 14.77 16.61
N LEU A 724 11.39 15.78 15.74
CA LEU A 724 11.93 17.13 15.98
C LEU A 724 11.33 17.80 17.23
N ILE A 725 10.01 17.67 17.43
CA ILE A 725 9.32 18.16 18.63
C ILE A 725 9.91 17.51 19.88
N ASN A 726 10.12 16.19 19.87
CA ASN A 726 10.70 15.46 21.01
C ASN A 726 12.16 15.87 21.27
N ALA A 727 12.98 15.98 20.22
CA ALA A 727 14.37 16.43 20.32
C ALA A 727 14.44 17.83 20.96
N LYS A 728 13.59 18.76 20.52
CA LYS A 728 13.54 20.11 21.08
C LYS A 728 13.09 20.12 22.54
N LYS A 729 12.06 19.33 22.88
CA LYS A 729 11.59 19.16 24.26
C LYS A 729 12.71 18.65 25.17
N LEU A 730 13.43 17.63 24.75
CA LEU A 730 14.55 17.06 25.52
C LEU A 730 15.71 18.06 25.67
N ALA A 731 16.03 18.83 24.62
CA ALA A 731 17.03 19.89 24.69
C ALA A 731 16.67 20.97 25.71
N ILE A 732 15.39 21.43 25.73
CA ILE A 732 14.91 22.39 26.72
C ILE A 732 14.99 21.82 28.15
N GLN A 733 14.60 20.55 28.34
CA GLN A 733 14.68 19.88 29.65
C GLN A 733 16.13 19.76 30.16
N LYS A 734 17.09 19.54 29.27
CA LYS A 734 18.50 19.35 29.63
C LYS A 734 19.27 20.65 29.81
N HIS A 735 19.06 21.63 28.94
CA HIS A 735 19.86 22.86 28.88
C HIS A 735 19.15 24.09 29.47
N GLY A 736 17.83 24.00 29.72
CA GLY A 736 17.00 25.15 30.02
C GLY A 736 16.73 26.00 28.76
N GLY A 737 15.59 26.68 28.73
CA GLY A 737 15.21 27.48 27.56
C GLY A 737 13.75 27.89 27.58
N SER A 738 13.35 28.74 26.63
CA SER A 738 11.94 29.08 26.42
C SER A 738 11.25 27.98 25.59
N ASN A 739 9.98 27.70 25.91
CA ASN A 739 9.12 26.83 25.13
C ASN A 739 8.61 27.49 23.83
N GLU A 740 8.96 28.74 23.53
CA GLU A 740 8.46 29.49 22.37
C GLU A 740 8.61 28.74 21.04
N LEU A 741 9.81 28.25 20.71
CA LEU A 741 10.05 27.54 19.44
C LEU A 741 9.35 26.19 19.39
N LEU A 742 9.35 25.44 20.50
CA LEU A 742 8.63 24.18 20.62
C LEU A 742 7.13 24.39 20.39
N TYR A 743 6.58 25.43 21.03
CA TYR A 743 5.19 25.84 20.87
C TYR A 743 4.87 26.26 19.44
N GLU A 744 5.74 27.03 18.77
CA GLU A 744 5.55 27.46 17.39
C GLU A 744 5.48 26.28 16.41
N ILE A 745 6.39 25.30 16.55
CA ILE A 745 6.40 24.08 15.72
C ILE A 745 5.10 23.30 15.95
N VAL A 746 4.76 23.01 17.21
CA VAL A 746 3.54 22.26 17.57
C VAL A 746 2.28 22.96 17.05
N LEU A 747 2.16 24.27 17.25
CA LEU A 747 0.99 25.04 16.83
C LEU A 747 0.88 25.12 15.31
N SER A 748 2.00 25.27 14.60
CA SER A 748 2.03 25.32 13.13
C SER A 748 1.60 23.98 12.54
N THR A 749 2.12 22.86 13.05
CA THR A 749 1.73 21.50 12.63
C THR A 749 0.26 21.23 12.92
N LEU A 750 -0.20 21.55 14.14
CA LEU A 750 -1.59 21.40 14.57
C LEU A 750 -2.55 22.17 13.65
N ASN A 751 -2.27 23.45 13.39
CA ASN A 751 -3.09 24.27 12.51
C ASN A 751 -3.07 23.75 11.07
N ASN A 752 -1.91 23.34 10.57
CA ASN A 752 -1.77 22.80 9.23
C ASN A 752 -2.65 21.55 9.03
N VAL A 753 -2.47 20.55 9.90
CA VAL A 753 -3.19 19.27 9.80
C VAL A 753 -4.70 19.48 9.96
N ILE A 754 -5.13 20.22 11.00
CA ILE A 754 -6.56 20.44 11.23
C ILE A 754 -7.19 21.21 10.06
N ASN A 755 -6.51 22.21 9.50
CA ASN A 755 -7.04 22.92 8.34
C ASN A 755 -7.11 22.03 7.09
N ASN A 756 -6.15 21.13 6.89
CA ASN A 756 -6.16 20.20 5.76
C ASN A 756 -7.31 19.19 5.89
N LEU A 757 -7.53 18.63 7.08
CA LEU A 757 -8.67 17.75 7.35
C LEU A 757 -10.01 18.45 7.11
N GLN A 758 -10.16 19.70 7.56
CA GLN A 758 -11.37 20.50 7.32
C GLN A 758 -11.58 20.82 5.84
N LYS A 759 -10.52 21.17 5.11
CA LYS A 759 -10.61 21.40 3.66
C LYS A 759 -11.05 20.14 2.92
N ALA A 760 -10.49 18.99 3.27
CA ALA A 760 -10.81 17.72 2.62
C ALA A 760 -12.28 17.30 2.82
N ARG A 761 -12.93 17.75 3.90
CA ARG A 761 -14.32 17.39 4.22
C ARG A 761 -15.35 18.51 3.97
N ASN A 762 -14.95 19.61 3.33
CA ASN A 762 -15.86 20.71 2.98
C ASN A 762 -16.81 20.35 1.80
N ASP A 763 -17.99 20.97 1.76
CA ASP A 763 -19.12 20.63 0.86
C ASP A 763 -18.80 20.73 -0.65
N ASP A 764 -17.83 21.55 -1.04
CA ASP A 764 -17.41 21.75 -2.44
C ASP A 764 -16.35 20.74 -2.94
N THR A 765 -15.76 19.94 -2.04
CA THR A 765 -14.58 19.07 -2.33
C THR A 765 -14.77 17.63 -1.85
N GLN A 766 -16.02 17.22 -1.57
CA GLN A 766 -16.39 16.08 -0.70
C GLN A 766 -15.83 14.68 -1.04
N MET A 767 -15.09 14.48 -2.13
CA MET A 767 -14.53 13.17 -2.49
C MET A 767 -13.14 13.18 -3.13
N SER A 768 -12.35 14.26 -3.03
CA SER A 768 -11.08 14.32 -3.77
C SER A 768 -9.88 13.64 -3.09
N LEU A 769 -9.96 13.31 -1.80
CA LEU A 769 -8.84 12.76 -1.01
C LEU A 769 -9.21 11.43 -0.38
N PRO A 770 -8.44 10.35 -0.62
CA PRO A 770 -8.63 9.06 0.03
C PRO A 770 -8.66 9.16 1.56
N VAL A 771 -9.52 8.36 2.20
CA VAL A 771 -9.71 8.39 3.65
C VAL A 771 -8.42 8.02 4.40
N ASP A 772 -7.61 7.12 3.86
CA ASP A 772 -6.35 6.67 4.49
C ASP A 772 -5.33 7.81 4.65
N ILE A 773 -5.35 8.78 3.73
CA ILE A 773 -4.54 9.99 3.85
C ILE A 773 -5.03 10.87 5.02
N LEU A 774 -6.35 10.94 5.24
CA LEU A 774 -6.93 11.68 6.36
C LEU A 774 -6.62 10.98 7.69
N THR A 775 -6.64 9.65 7.71
CA THR A 775 -6.19 8.82 8.83
C THR A 775 -4.72 9.10 9.15
N ALA A 776 -3.83 9.05 8.15
CA ALA A 776 -2.40 9.35 8.32
C ALA A 776 -2.13 10.77 8.85
N ASN A 777 -2.95 11.75 8.45
CA ASN A 777 -2.92 13.11 9.02
C ASN A 777 -3.23 13.11 10.52
N ALA A 778 -4.32 12.45 10.92
CA ALA A 778 -4.74 12.38 12.32
C ALA A 778 -3.72 11.64 13.19
N ASP A 779 -3.24 10.47 12.75
CA ASP A 779 -2.25 9.66 13.48
C ASP A 779 -0.89 10.37 13.60
N GLY A 780 -0.44 11.01 12.52
CA GLY A 780 0.80 11.79 12.54
C GLY A 780 0.71 12.99 13.50
N LEU A 781 -0.45 13.66 13.56
CA LEU A 781 -0.69 14.73 14.53
C LEU A 781 -0.77 14.19 15.97
N TYR A 782 -1.39 13.03 16.18
CA TYR A 782 -1.40 12.36 17.48
C TYR A 782 0.03 12.15 17.99
N LYS A 783 0.92 11.60 17.15
CA LYS A 783 2.33 11.39 17.51
C LYS A 783 3.06 12.71 17.83
N CYS A 784 2.80 13.76 17.05
CA CYS A 784 3.36 15.10 17.32
C CYS A 784 2.93 15.64 18.70
N LEU A 785 1.65 15.51 19.06
CA LEU A 785 1.12 15.97 20.34
C LEU A 785 1.63 15.13 21.51
N ASP A 786 1.74 13.81 21.34
CA ASP A 786 2.26 12.94 22.40
C ASP A 786 3.72 13.25 22.70
N TYR A 787 4.50 13.54 21.65
CA TYR A 787 5.90 13.90 21.76
C TYR A 787 6.11 15.32 22.30
N ALA A 788 5.17 16.24 22.08
CA ALA A 788 5.19 17.58 22.69
C ALA A 788 5.05 17.52 24.21
N GLY A 789 4.19 16.64 24.71
CA GLY A 789 3.94 16.47 26.15
C GLY A 789 3.18 17.64 26.80
N PRO A 790 3.14 17.70 28.14
CA PRO A 790 2.29 18.65 28.87
C PRO A 790 2.81 20.09 28.82
N GLY A 791 1.91 21.05 29.06
CA GLY A 791 2.25 22.48 29.24
C GLY A 791 2.51 23.30 27.97
N ILE A 792 2.33 22.72 26.78
CA ILE A 792 2.43 23.41 25.48
C ILE A 792 1.11 24.07 25.04
N LEU A 793 0.00 23.33 25.05
CA LEU A 793 -1.30 23.85 24.61
C LEU A 793 -2.00 24.62 25.73
N ASN A 794 -2.63 25.74 25.38
CA ASN A 794 -3.44 26.53 26.31
C ASN A 794 -4.94 26.25 26.12
N VAL A 795 -5.73 26.73 27.10
CA VAL A 795 -7.19 26.59 27.16
C VAL A 795 -7.90 27.06 25.87
N GLY A 796 -7.43 28.15 25.25
CA GLY A 796 -8.02 28.68 24.02
C GLY A 796 -7.82 27.77 22.81
N ILE A 797 -6.60 27.24 22.66
CA ILE A 797 -6.26 26.30 21.57
C ILE A 797 -7.02 24.99 21.74
N ILE A 798 -7.02 24.43 22.95
CA ILE A 798 -7.73 23.17 23.24
C ILE A 798 -9.23 23.32 22.95
N ASN A 799 -9.84 24.44 23.32
CA ASN A 799 -11.24 24.69 22.99
C ASN A 799 -11.48 24.78 21.48
N ALA A 800 -10.63 25.51 20.74
CA ALA A 800 -10.79 25.68 19.30
C ALA A 800 -10.61 24.35 18.55
N VAL A 801 -9.57 23.58 18.88
CA VAL A 801 -9.29 22.28 18.27
C VAL A 801 -10.36 21.26 18.64
N GLY A 802 -10.76 21.21 19.91
CA GLY A 802 -11.82 20.31 20.37
C GLY A 802 -13.12 20.52 19.61
N GLN A 803 -13.54 21.77 19.38
CA GLN A 803 -14.73 22.06 18.56
C GLN A 803 -14.58 21.54 17.13
N LYS A 804 -13.44 21.82 16.48
CA LYS A 804 -13.17 21.35 15.11
C LYS A 804 -13.11 19.83 15.00
N LEU A 805 -12.54 19.13 15.98
CA LEU A 805 -12.51 17.67 16.00
C LEU A 805 -13.91 17.06 16.11
N LEU A 806 -14.77 17.63 16.97
CA LEU A 806 -16.17 17.18 17.05
C LEU A 806 -16.93 17.40 15.73
N GLU A 807 -16.67 18.52 15.04
CA GLU A 807 -17.25 18.81 13.72
C GLU A 807 -16.80 17.77 12.67
N LEU A 808 -15.48 17.48 12.59
CA LEU A 808 -14.93 16.48 11.68
C LEU A 808 -15.51 15.07 11.91
N ILE A 809 -15.72 14.69 13.18
CA ILE A 809 -16.32 13.40 13.51
C ILE A 809 -17.80 13.36 13.09
N GLU A 810 -18.57 14.43 13.32
CA GLU A 810 -19.97 14.50 12.87
C GLU A 810 -20.07 14.49 11.34
N GLU A 811 -19.15 15.14 10.62
CA GLU A 811 -19.05 15.06 9.16
C GLU A 811 -18.81 13.63 8.71
N SER A 812 -17.84 12.94 9.30
CA SER A 812 -17.59 11.52 9.05
C SER A 812 -18.81 10.63 9.33
N SER A 813 -19.58 10.91 10.40
CA SER A 813 -20.84 10.21 10.68
C SER A 813 -21.89 10.41 9.56
N LYS A 814 -21.86 11.53 8.83
CA LYS A 814 -22.72 11.72 7.64
C LYS A 814 -22.28 10.80 6.49
N PHE A 815 -20.98 10.68 6.23
CA PHE A 815 -20.43 9.77 5.21
C PHE A 815 -20.80 8.31 5.51
N LYS A 816 -20.69 7.85 6.76
CA LYS A 816 -21.09 6.48 7.10
C LYS A 816 -22.59 6.22 6.98
N LYS A 817 -23.44 7.20 7.24
CA LYS A 817 -24.87 7.09 6.91
C LYS A 817 -25.09 7.01 5.40
N LEU A 818 -24.28 7.71 4.61
CA LEU A 818 -24.33 7.67 3.16
C LEU A 818 -23.93 6.29 2.62
N TYR A 819 -22.80 5.72 3.08
CA TYR A 819 -22.39 4.35 2.74
C TYR A 819 -23.44 3.31 3.13
N SER A 820 -23.97 3.38 4.36
CA SER A 820 -25.04 2.48 4.80
C SER A 820 -26.30 2.59 3.92
N LYS A 821 -26.65 3.82 3.48
CA LYS A 821 -27.74 4.05 2.54
C LYS A 821 -27.43 3.45 1.16
N TYR A 822 -26.22 3.63 0.63
CA TYR A 822 -25.82 3.02 -0.63
C TYR A 822 -25.89 1.50 -0.55
N ARG A 823 -25.32 0.89 0.48
CA ARG A 823 -25.36 -0.56 0.74
C ARG A 823 -26.78 -1.13 0.83
N SER A 824 -27.77 -0.33 1.22
CA SER A 824 -29.17 -0.75 1.27
C SER A 824 -29.86 -0.81 -0.11
N ASN A 825 -29.20 -0.34 -1.16
CA ASN A 825 -29.69 -0.44 -2.53
C ASN A 825 -29.73 -1.92 -2.97
N ARG A 826 -30.88 -2.36 -3.48
CA ARG A 826 -31.14 -3.76 -3.86
C ARG A 826 -30.53 -4.13 -5.21
N ASP A 827 -30.15 -3.14 -6.00
CA ASP A 827 -29.58 -3.35 -7.34
C ASP A 827 -28.06 -3.54 -7.29
N LEU A 828 -27.44 -3.44 -6.11
CA LEU A 828 -26.03 -3.70 -5.91
C LEU A 828 -25.70 -5.17 -6.11
N ASP A 829 -24.58 -5.41 -6.78
CA ASP A 829 -23.97 -6.72 -6.85
C ASP A 829 -23.12 -7.02 -5.58
N PRO A 830 -22.76 -8.29 -5.33
CA PRO A 830 -22.00 -8.67 -4.14
C PRO A 830 -20.62 -8.02 -4.00
N ASP A 831 -20.01 -7.59 -5.11
CA ASP A 831 -18.69 -6.94 -5.14
C ASP A 831 -18.83 -5.45 -4.78
N GLU A 832 -19.88 -4.77 -5.24
CA GLU A 832 -20.18 -3.41 -4.79
C GLU A 832 -20.49 -3.34 -3.30
N ILE A 833 -21.19 -4.34 -2.78
CA ILE A 833 -21.44 -4.44 -1.34
C ILE A 833 -20.11 -4.58 -0.58
N LEU A 834 -19.16 -5.35 -1.11
CA LEU A 834 -17.84 -5.52 -0.50
C LEU A 834 -17.05 -4.20 -0.52
N SER A 835 -16.99 -3.51 -1.66
CA SER A 835 -16.31 -2.21 -1.77
C SER A 835 -16.89 -1.16 -0.81
N ILE A 836 -18.22 -1.09 -0.68
CA ILE A 836 -18.87 -0.18 0.28
C ILE A 836 -18.57 -0.59 1.73
N GLU A 837 -18.44 -1.88 2.02
CA GLU A 837 -18.04 -2.37 3.35
C GLU A 837 -16.61 -1.93 3.70
N ILE A 838 -15.66 -2.04 2.77
CA ILE A 838 -14.27 -1.56 2.92
C ILE A 838 -14.24 -0.05 3.16
N ASP A 839 -14.94 0.74 2.35
CA ASP A 839 -15.05 2.19 2.54
C ASP A 839 -15.68 2.54 3.91
N GLU A 840 -16.70 1.78 4.33
CA GLU A 840 -17.30 1.92 5.66
C GLU A 840 -16.29 1.69 6.79
N GLU A 841 -15.39 0.74 6.62
CA GLU A 841 -14.37 0.37 7.61
C GLU A 841 -13.24 1.41 7.66
N ASN A 842 -12.74 1.86 6.50
CA ASN A 842 -11.73 2.92 6.43
C ASN A 842 -12.23 4.23 7.04
N GLU A 843 -13.49 4.60 6.79
CA GLU A 843 -14.12 5.77 7.41
C GLU A 843 -14.28 5.60 8.93
N GLN A 844 -14.50 4.37 9.42
CA GLN A 844 -14.52 4.09 10.86
C GLN A 844 -13.12 4.20 11.48
N ARG A 845 -12.06 3.74 10.80
CA ARG A 845 -10.66 3.89 11.24
C ARG A 845 -10.30 5.37 11.38
N TYR A 846 -10.65 6.20 10.38
CA TYR A 846 -10.45 7.65 10.42
C TYR A 846 -11.09 8.29 11.66
N ARG A 847 -12.32 7.91 12.02
CA ARG A 847 -12.96 8.42 13.27
C ARG A 847 -12.19 8.02 14.52
N THR A 848 -11.70 6.79 14.59
CA THR A 848 -10.92 6.34 15.73
C THR A 848 -9.64 7.18 15.88
N SER A 849 -8.92 7.45 14.78
CA SER A 849 -7.75 8.32 14.78
C SER A 849 -8.06 9.76 15.21
N LEU A 850 -9.22 10.32 14.84
CA LEU A 850 -9.66 11.62 15.35
C LEU A 850 -9.94 11.61 16.85
N LEU A 851 -10.45 10.50 17.39
CA LEU A 851 -10.71 10.35 18.82
C LEU A 851 -9.43 10.17 19.64
N GLU A 852 -8.39 9.53 19.08
CA GLU A 852 -7.06 9.46 19.70
C GLU A 852 -6.44 10.86 19.93
N LEU A 853 -6.76 11.84 19.07
CA LEU A 853 -6.37 13.23 19.29
C LEU A 853 -6.98 13.81 20.57
N PHE A 854 -8.22 13.43 20.92
CA PHE A 854 -8.78 13.77 22.23
C PHE A 854 -8.03 13.06 23.36
N GLY A 855 -7.72 11.77 23.18
CA GLY A 855 -6.96 10.97 24.14
C GLY A 855 -5.64 11.64 24.53
N VAL A 856 -4.80 11.95 23.54
CA VAL A 856 -3.49 12.57 23.76
C VAL A 856 -3.60 13.99 24.36
N ILE A 857 -4.61 14.77 23.98
CA ILE A 857 -4.88 16.09 24.59
C ILE A 857 -5.27 15.91 26.07
N MET A 858 -6.14 14.96 26.40
CA MET A 858 -6.54 14.70 27.80
C MET A 858 -5.38 14.15 28.63
N LYS A 859 -4.52 13.31 28.04
CA LYS A 859 -3.33 12.73 28.67
C LYS A 859 -2.35 13.82 29.13
N HIS A 860 -2.08 14.81 28.28
CA HIS A 860 -1.05 15.84 28.53
C HIS A 860 -1.61 17.18 29.06
N HIS A 861 -2.87 17.49 28.82
CA HIS A 861 -3.52 18.75 29.21
C HIS A 861 -4.86 18.56 29.96
N PRO A 862 -4.92 17.70 31.01
CA PRO A 862 -6.18 17.35 31.64
C PRO A 862 -6.88 18.55 32.30
N ASP A 863 -6.14 19.48 32.90
CA ASP A 863 -6.72 20.60 33.65
C ASP A 863 -7.23 21.71 32.72
N GLU A 864 -6.50 22.00 31.64
CA GLU A 864 -6.94 22.93 30.60
C GLU A 864 -8.16 22.39 29.83
N PHE A 865 -8.17 21.08 29.54
CA PHE A 865 -9.29 20.40 28.92
C PHE A 865 -10.56 20.48 29.80
N MET A 866 -10.42 20.23 31.10
CA MET A 866 -11.52 20.36 32.06
C MET A 866 -12.04 21.79 32.23
N GLN A 867 -11.28 22.82 31.85
CA GLN A 867 -11.76 24.21 31.92
C GLN A 867 -12.66 24.60 30.74
N THR A 868 -12.61 23.87 29.63
CA THR A 868 -13.30 24.25 28.38
C THR A 868 -14.02 23.11 27.68
N CYS A 869 -13.26 22.17 27.12
CA CYS A 869 -13.77 21.19 26.15
C CYS A 869 -14.64 20.09 26.77
N HIS A 870 -14.43 19.75 28.06
CA HIS A 870 -15.09 18.61 28.69
C HIS A 870 -16.63 18.60 28.55
N ASN A 871 -17.30 19.75 28.70
CA ASN A 871 -18.77 19.82 28.62
C ASN A 871 -19.27 19.48 27.22
N ALA A 872 -18.59 19.95 26.18
CA ALA A 872 -18.94 19.63 24.79
C ALA A 872 -18.75 18.14 24.51
N CYS A 873 -17.64 17.54 24.99
CA CYS A 873 -17.39 16.11 24.85
C CYS A 873 -18.43 15.26 25.59
N VAL A 874 -18.83 15.63 26.81
CA VAL A 874 -19.90 14.91 27.54
C VAL A 874 -21.22 14.97 26.80
N GLN A 875 -21.61 16.15 26.29
CA GLN A 875 -22.82 16.29 25.48
C GLN A 875 -22.77 15.44 24.21
N PHE A 876 -21.61 15.43 23.54
CA PHE A 876 -21.38 14.62 22.36
C PHE A 876 -21.49 13.12 22.67
N VAL A 877 -20.83 12.64 23.74
CA VAL A 877 -20.89 11.25 24.21
C VAL A 877 -22.33 10.84 24.46
N LEU A 878 -23.09 11.61 25.26
CA LEU A 878 -24.47 11.29 25.58
C LEU A 878 -25.35 11.25 24.32
N ALA A 879 -25.19 12.21 23.42
CA ALA A 879 -25.92 12.22 22.15
C ALA A 879 -25.63 10.97 21.30
N HIS A 880 -24.38 10.48 21.31
CA HIS A 880 -23.98 9.28 20.57
C HIS A 880 -24.45 7.98 21.21
N LEU A 881 -24.40 7.88 22.54
CA LEU A 881 -24.87 6.70 23.27
C LEU A 881 -26.39 6.49 23.16
N GLU A 882 -27.15 7.55 22.85
CA GLU A 882 -28.58 7.52 22.56
C GLU A 882 -28.92 7.13 21.10
N LYS A 883 -27.95 7.15 20.19
CA LYS A 883 -28.16 6.74 18.78
C LYS A 883 -28.45 5.24 18.70
N THR A 884 -28.99 4.80 17.57
CA THR A 884 -29.34 3.39 17.31
C THR A 884 -28.27 2.65 16.50
N GLN A 885 -27.45 3.37 15.74
CA GLN A 885 -26.40 2.80 14.91
C GLN A 885 -25.21 2.39 15.78
N ALA A 886 -24.72 1.15 15.60
CA ALA A 886 -23.67 0.59 16.44
C ALA A 886 -22.37 1.40 16.38
N ASP A 887 -21.95 1.83 15.18
CA ASP A 887 -20.71 2.59 14.99
C ASP A 887 -20.74 3.96 15.67
N ASP A 888 -21.89 4.65 15.60
CA ASP A 888 -22.07 5.91 16.31
C ASP A 888 -22.04 5.69 17.84
N ILE A 889 -22.63 4.60 18.34
CA ILE A 889 -22.55 4.24 19.77
C ILE A 889 -21.09 3.95 20.15
N ALA A 890 -20.35 3.22 19.31
CA ALA A 890 -18.95 2.89 19.54
C ALA A 890 -18.07 4.15 19.61
N VAL A 891 -18.30 5.13 18.73
CA VAL A 891 -17.64 6.45 18.80
C VAL A 891 -17.89 7.16 20.14
N GLY A 892 -19.14 7.13 20.61
CA GLY A 892 -19.50 7.70 21.91
C GLY A 892 -18.83 6.98 23.09
N LEU A 893 -18.78 5.64 23.05
CA LEU A 893 -18.08 4.83 24.04
C LEU A 893 -16.58 5.09 24.03
N TYR A 894 -15.95 5.13 22.86
CA TYR A 894 -14.51 5.32 22.72
C TYR A 894 -14.05 6.68 23.26
N LEU A 895 -14.80 7.76 22.98
CA LEU A 895 -14.51 9.07 23.59
C LEU A 895 -14.71 9.03 25.11
N CYS A 896 -15.74 8.32 25.58
CA CYS A 896 -15.98 8.14 27.00
C CYS A 896 -14.83 7.37 27.69
N ASP A 897 -14.29 6.35 27.04
CA ASP A 897 -13.19 5.54 27.53
C ASP A 897 -11.92 6.39 27.65
N ASN A 898 -11.60 7.19 26.62
CA ASN A 898 -10.51 8.18 26.66
C ASN A 898 -10.65 9.17 27.83
N MET A 899 -11.88 9.64 28.10
CA MET A 899 -12.15 10.50 29.25
C MET A 899 -11.88 9.78 30.56
N ILE A 900 -12.33 8.54 30.73
CA ILE A 900 -12.12 7.75 31.95
C ILE A 900 -10.63 7.46 32.15
N GLU A 901 -9.93 7.05 31.11
CA GLU A 901 -8.51 6.68 31.15
C GLU A 901 -7.61 7.85 31.55
N HIS A 902 -7.77 8.99 30.88
CA HIS A 902 -6.85 10.10 31.02
C HIS A 902 -7.28 11.11 32.09
N LEU A 903 -8.58 11.35 32.28
CA LEU A 903 -9.08 12.30 33.28
C LEU A 903 -9.33 11.63 34.65
N LYS A 904 -9.48 10.30 34.70
CA LYS A 904 -9.57 9.48 35.93
C LYS A 904 -10.67 10.00 36.86
N SER A 905 -10.36 10.25 38.14
CA SER A 905 -11.31 10.73 39.16
C SER A 905 -12.04 12.03 38.77
N ARG A 906 -11.54 12.82 37.80
CA ARG A 906 -12.25 14.01 37.27
C ARG A 906 -13.57 13.64 36.56
N THR A 907 -13.72 12.39 36.13
CA THR A 907 -14.94 11.89 35.47
C THR A 907 -16.03 11.44 36.45
N VAL A 908 -15.72 11.25 37.75
CA VAL A 908 -16.71 10.78 38.74
C VAL A 908 -18.01 11.60 38.74
N PRO A 909 -18.00 12.94 38.61
CA PRO A 909 -19.24 13.73 38.53
C PRO A 909 -20.15 13.40 37.35
N ILE A 910 -19.61 12.86 36.25
CA ILE A 910 -20.38 12.51 35.05
C ILE A 910 -20.82 11.04 35.03
N TRP A 911 -20.25 10.18 35.89
CA TRP A 911 -20.59 8.76 35.97
C TRP A 911 -22.09 8.44 36.04
N PRO A 912 -22.92 9.16 36.84
CA PRO A 912 -24.36 8.88 36.90
C PRO A 912 -25.07 8.99 35.55
N GLN A 913 -24.49 9.74 34.59
CA GLN A 913 -25.05 9.93 33.25
C GLN A 913 -24.56 8.85 32.27
N ILE A 914 -23.31 8.38 32.39
CA ILE A 914 -22.67 7.49 31.40
C ILE A 914 -22.71 6.01 31.76
N LEU A 915 -22.59 5.65 33.06
CA LEU A 915 -22.51 4.25 33.50
C LEU A 915 -23.71 3.39 33.10
N PRO A 916 -24.97 3.89 33.14
CA PRO A 916 -26.11 3.10 32.68
C PRO A 916 -25.97 2.63 31.23
N TYR A 917 -25.34 3.42 30.36
CA TYR A 917 -25.08 3.06 28.97
C TYR A 917 -23.94 2.07 28.85
N ILE A 918 -22.81 2.29 29.53
CA ILE A 918 -21.67 1.35 29.51
C ILE A 918 -22.13 -0.05 29.93
N PHE A 919 -22.82 -0.16 31.07
CA PHE A 919 -23.31 -1.44 31.57
C PHE A 919 -24.38 -2.07 30.67
N LYS A 920 -25.17 -1.27 29.95
CA LYS A 920 -26.07 -1.79 28.91
C LYS A 920 -25.29 -2.39 27.74
N TYR A 921 -24.24 -1.72 27.30
CA TYR A 921 -23.51 -2.06 26.06
C TYR A 921 -22.46 -3.17 26.22
N VAL A 922 -22.03 -3.50 27.45
CA VAL A 922 -21.22 -4.71 27.74
C VAL A 922 -21.87 -5.99 27.19
N GLU A 923 -23.19 -6.05 27.13
CA GLU A 923 -23.93 -7.23 26.64
C GLU A 923 -24.37 -7.06 25.17
N SER A 924 -23.81 -6.10 24.43
CA SER A 924 -24.13 -5.86 23.02
C SER A 924 -23.73 -7.05 22.14
N LYS A 925 -24.56 -7.35 21.14
CA LYS A 925 -24.22 -8.34 20.11
C LYS A 925 -23.23 -7.81 19.07
N ASN A 926 -23.18 -6.50 18.86
CA ASN A 926 -22.19 -5.87 17.99
C ASN A 926 -20.82 -5.87 18.69
N ALA A 927 -19.78 -6.31 17.98
CA ALA A 927 -18.43 -6.49 18.52
C ALA A 927 -17.83 -5.16 18.99
N ASN A 928 -17.79 -4.15 18.12
CA ASN A 928 -17.18 -2.85 18.40
C ASN A 928 -17.80 -2.17 19.62
N VAL A 929 -19.14 -2.15 19.70
CA VAL A 929 -19.86 -1.59 20.87
C VAL A 929 -19.53 -2.36 22.15
N ARG A 930 -19.47 -3.68 22.07
CA ARG A 930 -19.15 -4.53 23.24
C ARG A 930 -17.70 -4.36 23.67
N GLN A 931 -16.77 -4.31 22.72
CA GLN A 931 -15.35 -4.12 22.96
C GLN A 931 -15.11 -2.83 23.74
N SER A 932 -15.58 -1.68 23.23
CA SER A 932 -15.46 -0.39 23.92
C SER A 932 -16.13 -0.41 25.29
N ALA A 933 -17.35 -0.94 25.40
CA ALA A 933 -18.02 -1.00 26.70
C ALA A 933 -17.28 -1.86 27.74
N CYS A 934 -16.70 -2.99 27.33
CA CYS A 934 -15.87 -3.83 28.19
C CYS A 934 -14.56 -3.12 28.56
N PHE A 935 -13.91 -2.45 27.61
CA PHE A 935 -12.72 -1.63 27.86
C PHE A 935 -13.01 -0.52 28.86
N GLY A 936 -14.12 0.22 28.71
CA GLY A 936 -14.58 1.19 29.70
C GLY A 936 -14.76 0.61 31.11
N VAL A 937 -15.33 -0.60 31.24
CA VAL A 937 -15.42 -1.30 32.53
C VAL A 937 -14.03 -1.66 33.08
N SER A 938 -13.11 -2.12 32.24
CA SER A 938 -11.70 -2.39 32.59
C SER A 938 -11.03 -1.14 33.17
N LEU A 939 -11.25 0.03 32.58
CA LEU A 939 -10.72 1.31 33.06
C LEU A 939 -11.36 1.74 34.39
N LEU A 940 -12.68 1.64 34.48
CA LEU A 940 -13.44 2.01 35.70
C LEU A 940 -13.02 1.16 36.90
N ALA A 941 -12.84 -0.15 36.71
CA ALA A 941 -12.45 -1.07 37.79
C ALA A 941 -11.07 -0.75 38.41
N ARG A 942 -10.22 0.04 37.75
CA ARG A 942 -8.94 0.49 38.30
C ARG A 942 -9.10 1.66 39.27
N LEU A 943 -10.25 2.32 39.27
CA LEU A 943 -10.53 3.51 40.09
C LEU A 943 -11.19 3.11 41.42
N PRO A 944 -10.65 3.54 42.57
CA PRO A 944 -11.22 3.21 43.89
C PRO A 944 -12.71 3.58 44.05
N GLU A 945 -13.13 4.66 43.38
CA GLU A 945 -14.50 5.18 43.37
C GLU A 945 -15.51 4.22 42.73
N PHE A 946 -15.05 3.21 41.99
CA PHE A 946 -15.90 2.16 41.40
C PHE A 946 -16.51 1.21 42.44
N SER A 947 -16.03 1.27 43.70
CA SER A 947 -16.56 0.47 44.79
C SER A 947 -18.08 0.65 44.97
N GLY A 948 -18.79 -0.47 45.07
CA GLY A 948 -20.25 -0.55 45.10
C GLY A 948 -20.87 -0.99 43.76
N MET A 949 -20.10 -1.03 42.67
CA MET A 949 -20.55 -1.40 41.33
C MET A 949 -19.97 -2.75 40.85
N GLU A 950 -18.97 -3.28 41.56
CA GLU A 950 -18.20 -4.46 41.16
C GLU A 950 -19.05 -5.71 40.87
N ASN A 951 -20.11 -5.94 41.67
CA ASN A 951 -20.94 -7.13 41.54
C ASN A 951 -21.84 -7.06 40.29
N GLU A 952 -22.38 -5.89 39.96
CA GLU A 952 -23.19 -5.70 38.74
C GLU A 952 -22.30 -5.81 37.49
N ALA A 953 -21.15 -5.15 37.51
CA ALA A 953 -20.20 -5.18 36.41
C ALA A 953 -19.67 -6.60 36.14
N ALA A 954 -19.25 -7.33 37.18
CA ALA A 954 -18.77 -8.71 37.04
C ALA A 954 -19.84 -9.64 36.46
N ALA A 955 -21.10 -9.48 36.88
CA ALA A 955 -22.22 -10.28 36.35
C ALA A 955 -22.44 -10.00 34.85
N LYS A 956 -22.39 -8.74 34.44
CA LYS A 956 -22.57 -8.34 33.03
C LYS A 956 -21.41 -8.75 32.14
N VAL A 957 -20.18 -8.56 32.59
CA VAL A 957 -18.99 -9.01 31.84
C VAL A 957 -18.98 -10.54 31.73
N ALA A 958 -19.34 -11.28 32.79
CA ALA A 958 -19.47 -12.73 32.72
C ALA A 958 -20.61 -13.20 31.78
N SER A 959 -21.68 -12.41 31.64
CA SER A 959 -22.74 -12.62 30.64
C SER A 959 -22.19 -12.44 29.23
N ALA A 960 -21.42 -11.38 29.00
CA ALA A 960 -20.75 -11.10 27.72
C ALA A 960 -19.82 -12.24 27.27
N LEU A 961 -19.02 -12.81 28.18
CA LEU A 961 -18.13 -13.95 27.91
C LEU A 961 -18.88 -15.25 27.56
N ARG A 962 -20.18 -15.33 27.82
CA ARG A 962 -21.01 -16.51 27.50
C ARG A 962 -21.75 -16.35 26.17
N LEU A 963 -21.59 -15.22 25.47
CA LEU A 963 -22.17 -15.03 24.16
C LEU A 963 -21.50 -15.97 23.14
N THR A 964 -22.32 -16.64 22.35
CA THR A 964 -21.86 -17.54 21.26
C THR A 964 -22.19 -16.91 19.91
N PHE A 965 -21.22 -16.88 19.00
CA PHE A 965 -21.37 -16.34 17.66
C PHE A 965 -21.22 -17.46 16.62
N SER A 966 -21.91 -17.34 15.48
CA SER A 966 -21.95 -18.38 14.44
C SER A 966 -20.65 -18.51 13.64
N THR A 967 -19.82 -17.47 13.66
CA THR A 967 -18.52 -17.40 12.98
C THR A 967 -17.51 -16.70 13.91
N SER A 968 -16.29 -17.24 13.96
CA SER A 968 -15.17 -16.70 14.73
C SER A 968 -14.50 -15.56 13.96
N LYS A 969 -15.16 -14.40 13.86
CA LYS A 969 -14.53 -13.19 13.30
C LYS A 969 -13.56 -12.58 14.31
N GLN A 970 -12.41 -12.07 13.84
CA GLN A 970 -11.38 -11.43 14.67
C GLN A 970 -11.94 -10.31 15.57
N GLU A 971 -12.89 -9.51 15.07
CA GLU A 971 -13.59 -8.48 15.86
C GLU A 971 -14.34 -9.08 17.08
N GLN A 972 -15.01 -10.22 16.89
CA GLN A 972 -15.73 -10.89 17.98
C GLN A 972 -14.75 -11.43 19.02
N GLN A 973 -13.59 -11.91 18.57
CA GLN A 973 -12.51 -12.34 19.45
C GLN A 973 -11.92 -11.15 20.22
N SER A 974 -11.65 -10.02 19.57
CA SER A 974 -11.15 -8.78 20.20
C SER A 974 -12.12 -8.23 21.26
N ALA A 975 -13.42 -8.24 20.97
CA ALA A 975 -14.45 -7.88 21.94
C ALA A 975 -14.54 -8.87 23.11
N THR A 976 -14.25 -10.15 22.88
CA THR A 976 -14.17 -11.17 23.93
C THR A 976 -12.92 -10.95 24.78
N ASP A 977 -11.79 -10.65 24.17
CA ASP A 977 -10.53 -10.36 24.86
C ASP A 977 -10.67 -9.18 25.82
N ASN A 978 -11.32 -8.10 25.37
CA ASN A 978 -11.63 -6.94 26.22
C ASN A 978 -12.58 -7.29 27.38
N ALA A 979 -13.53 -8.21 27.17
CA ALA A 979 -14.37 -8.71 28.26
C ALA A 979 -13.55 -9.55 29.28
N ILE A 980 -12.61 -10.37 28.81
CA ILE A 980 -11.70 -11.13 29.67
C ILE A 980 -10.83 -10.15 30.48
N ALA A 981 -10.29 -9.12 29.83
CA ALA A 981 -9.49 -8.08 30.46
C ALA A 981 -10.28 -7.32 31.54
N ALA A 982 -11.51 -6.91 31.24
CA ALA A 982 -12.40 -6.24 32.19
C ALA A 982 -12.69 -7.10 33.41
N LEU A 983 -12.97 -8.40 33.23
CA LEU A 983 -13.20 -9.32 34.34
C LEU A 983 -11.95 -9.46 35.21
N GLY A 984 -10.78 -9.53 34.57
CA GLY A 984 -9.48 -9.57 35.26
C GLY A 984 -9.24 -8.35 36.14
N GLU A 985 -9.51 -7.15 35.64
CA GLU A 985 -9.35 -5.91 36.42
C GLU A 985 -10.33 -5.83 37.61
N ILE A 986 -11.59 -6.24 37.43
CA ILE A 986 -12.55 -6.32 38.54
C ILE A 986 -12.06 -7.29 39.61
N ILE A 987 -11.59 -8.48 39.23
CA ILE A 987 -11.05 -9.47 40.18
C ILE A 987 -9.83 -8.91 40.90
N ARG A 988 -8.92 -8.26 40.18
CA ARG A 988 -7.66 -7.73 40.74
C ARG A 988 -7.90 -6.64 41.77
N HIS A 989 -8.80 -5.69 41.48
CA HIS A 989 -8.98 -4.49 42.29
C HIS A 989 -10.14 -4.60 43.30
N HIS A 990 -11.12 -5.47 43.04
CA HIS A 990 -12.35 -5.57 43.84
C HIS A 990 -12.73 -7.02 44.21
N GLY A 991 -11.84 -7.99 44.01
CA GLY A 991 -12.13 -9.42 44.19
C GLY A 991 -12.58 -9.81 45.61
N ASP A 992 -12.15 -9.09 46.65
CA ASP A 992 -12.56 -9.28 48.04
C ASP A 992 -14.02 -8.86 48.31
N LYS A 993 -14.61 -8.05 47.42
CA LYS A 993 -15.98 -7.54 47.50
C LYS A 993 -16.96 -8.28 46.59
N LEU A 994 -16.48 -9.26 45.80
CA LEU A 994 -17.32 -10.05 44.90
C LEU A 994 -18.06 -11.17 45.62
N ASN A 995 -19.37 -11.26 45.42
CA ASN A 995 -20.22 -12.31 46.01
C ASN A 995 -19.86 -13.72 45.48
N GLU A 996 -19.43 -13.83 44.22
CA GLU A 996 -19.09 -15.10 43.55
C GLU A 996 -17.62 -15.13 43.04
N ALA A 997 -16.68 -14.55 43.80
CA ALA A 997 -15.29 -14.38 43.41
C ALA A 997 -14.63 -15.64 42.77
N ALA A 998 -14.84 -16.81 43.36
CA ALA A 998 -14.28 -18.07 42.87
C ALA A 998 -14.86 -18.51 41.50
N SER A 999 -16.14 -18.22 41.24
CA SER A 999 -16.80 -18.54 39.96
C SER A 999 -16.24 -17.67 38.83
N TYR A 1000 -16.13 -16.36 39.08
CA TYR A 1000 -15.57 -15.41 38.12
C TYR A 1000 -14.11 -15.67 37.84
N LEU A 1001 -13.31 -16.00 38.86
CA LEU A 1001 -11.91 -16.33 38.67
C LEU A 1001 -11.72 -17.58 37.80
N ASN A 1002 -12.51 -18.62 38.04
CA ASN A 1002 -12.46 -19.83 37.22
C ASN A 1002 -12.87 -19.57 35.76
N LEU A 1003 -13.84 -18.68 35.53
CA LEU A 1003 -14.22 -18.26 34.18
C LEU A 1003 -13.08 -17.49 33.51
N TRP A 1004 -12.48 -16.53 34.21
CA TRP A 1004 -11.38 -15.71 33.70
C TRP A 1004 -10.17 -16.56 33.30
N LEU A 1005 -9.68 -17.43 34.21
CA LEU A 1005 -8.53 -18.31 33.94
C LEU A 1005 -8.78 -19.24 32.74
N LYS A 1006 -10.00 -19.78 32.60
CA LYS A 1006 -10.38 -20.63 31.46
C LYS A 1006 -10.46 -19.88 30.13
N SER A 1007 -10.61 -18.57 30.17
CA SER A 1007 -10.75 -17.75 28.96
C SER A 1007 -9.39 -17.28 28.42
N LEU A 1008 -8.31 -17.40 29.21
CA LEU A 1008 -6.95 -17.05 28.80
C LEU A 1008 -6.25 -18.19 28.02
N PRO A 1009 -5.26 -17.88 27.15
CA PRO A 1009 -4.73 -16.54 26.83
C PRO A 1009 -5.69 -15.69 25.98
N LEU A 1010 -5.46 -14.38 25.96
CA LEU A 1010 -6.02 -13.49 24.93
C LEU A 1010 -5.45 -13.87 23.55
N LYS A 1011 -6.21 -13.58 22.48
CA LYS A 1011 -5.97 -14.17 21.15
C LYS A 1011 -5.99 -13.19 19.98
N ALA A 1012 -6.49 -11.97 20.18
CA ALA A 1012 -6.67 -11.00 19.10
C ALA A 1012 -6.24 -9.58 19.52
N ASP A 1013 -6.54 -9.13 20.75
CA ASP A 1013 -6.14 -7.79 21.20
C ASP A 1013 -4.74 -7.84 21.84
N GLU A 1014 -3.70 -7.49 21.07
CA GLU A 1014 -2.30 -7.56 21.49
C GLU A 1014 -1.96 -6.67 22.68
N GLU A 1015 -2.44 -5.43 22.69
CA GLU A 1015 -2.13 -4.47 23.75
C GLU A 1015 -2.77 -4.91 25.08
N GLU A 1016 -4.04 -5.35 25.04
CA GLU A 1016 -4.68 -5.92 26.21
C GLU A 1016 -4.05 -7.27 26.60
N ALA A 1017 -3.60 -8.08 25.65
CA ALA A 1017 -2.89 -9.33 25.92
C ALA A 1017 -1.59 -9.11 26.70
N LYS A 1018 -0.68 -8.25 26.21
CA LYS A 1018 0.57 -7.92 26.88
C LYS A 1018 0.30 -7.49 28.33
N ARG A 1019 -0.70 -6.64 28.52
CA ARG A 1019 -1.11 -6.10 29.83
C ARG A 1019 -1.69 -7.18 30.75
N VAL A 1020 -2.67 -7.95 30.28
CA VAL A 1020 -3.39 -8.96 31.08
C VAL A 1020 -2.47 -10.13 31.44
N HIS A 1021 -1.62 -10.59 30.51
CA HIS A 1021 -0.67 -11.66 30.76
C HIS A 1021 0.42 -11.24 31.75
N LYS A 1022 0.92 -10.00 31.66
CA LYS A 1022 1.84 -9.44 32.67
C LYS A 1022 1.18 -9.38 34.05
N ASN A 1023 -0.08 -8.96 34.10
CA ASN A 1023 -0.85 -8.91 35.35
C ASN A 1023 -1.02 -10.31 35.97
N LEU A 1024 -1.26 -11.34 35.16
CA LEU A 1024 -1.29 -12.73 35.62
C LEU A 1024 0.07 -13.16 36.19
N MET A 1025 1.18 -12.84 35.51
CA MET A 1025 2.53 -13.14 35.98
C MET A 1025 2.83 -12.46 37.33
N ASP A 1026 2.46 -11.20 37.50
CA ASP A 1026 2.64 -10.48 38.77
C ASP A 1026 1.92 -11.17 39.93
N LEU A 1027 0.72 -11.71 39.69
CA LEU A 1027 -0.04 -12.44 40.71
C LEU A 1027 0.63 -13.78 41.08
N ILE A 1028 1.31 -14.42 40.13
CA ILE A 1028 2.06 -15.67 40.37
C ILE A 1028 3.32 -15.37 41.17
N ILE A 1029 4.07 -14.33 40.79
CA ILE A 1029 5.25 -13.87 41.53
C ILE A 1029 4.87 -13.49 42.96
N ALA A 1030 3.69 -12.89 43.16
CA ALA A 1030 3.14 -12.59 44.48
C ALA A 1030 2.63 -13.82 45.25
N ASN A 1031 2.75 -15.03 44.70
CA ASN A 1031 2.28 -16.30 45.26
C ASN A 1031 0.79 -16.25 45.68
N ASN A 1032 -0.05 -15.64 44.83
CA ASN A 1032 -1.46 -15.42 45.14
C ASN A 1032 -2.23 -16.76 45.23
N PRO A 1033 -2.71 -17.17 46.42
CA PRO A 1033 -3.31 -18.49 46.62
C PRO A 1033 -4.64 -18.66 45.87
N THR A 1034 -5.32 -17.55 45.55
CA THR A 1034 -6.57 -17.57 44.80
C THR A 1034 -6.33 -17.99 43.36
N ILE A 1035 -5.28 -17.45 42.71
CA ILE A 1035 -4.92 -17.76 41.31
C ILE A 1035 -4.35 -19.18 41.18
N LEU A 1036 -3.46 -19.57 42.09
CA LEU A 1036 -2.79 -20.88 42.07
C LEU A 1036 -3.75 -22.04 42.33
N GLY A 1037 -4.81 -21.78 43.12
CA GLY A 1037 -5.76 -22.79 43.56
C GLY A 1037 -5.17 -23.70 44.66
N PRO A 1038 -6.01 -24.54 45.27
CA PRO A 1038 -5.55 -25.52 46.26
C PRO A 1038 -4.52 -26.46 45.63
N ASP A 1039 -3.42 -26.71 46.35
CA ASP A 1039 -2.30 -27.54 45.91
C ASP A 1039 -1.71 -27.14 44.54
N ASN A 1040 -1.81 -25.86 44.17
CA ASN A 1040 -1.36 -25.30 42.89
C ASN A 1040 -1.99 -25.99 41.66
N CYS A 1041 -3.23 -26.46 41.78
CA CYS A 1041 -3.91 -27.23 40.72
C CYS A 1041 -4.03 -26.49 39.37
N ASN A 1042 -4.02 -25.15 39.38
CA ASN A 1042 -4.12 -24.33 38.16
C ASN A 1042 -2.77 -24.17 37.44
N MET A 1043 -1.65 -24.61 38.04
CA MET A 1043 -0.31 -24.33 37.52
C MET A 1043 -0.05 -24.89 36.11
N ALA A 1044 -0.59 -26.08 35.79
CA ALA A 1044 -0.44 -26.66 34.46
C ALA A 1044 -1.11 -25.82 33.37
N GLN A 1045 -2.31 -25.28 33.66
CA GLN A 1045 -3.01 -24.39 32.73
C GLN A 1045 -2.29 -23.05 32.59
N ILE A 1046 -1.81 -22.48 33.71
CA ILE A 1046 -1.03 -21.25 33.72
C ILE A 1046 0.27 -21.40 32.91
N ALA A 1047 1.00 -22.49 33.11
CA ALA A 1047 2.19 -22.79 32.33
C ALA A 1047 1.87 -22.89 30.84
N LYS A 1048 0.74 -23.54 30.48
CA LYS A 1048 0.28 -23.60 29.09
C LYS A 1048 0.03 -22.20 28.50
N ILE A 1049 -0.63 -21.30 29.23
CA ILE A 1049 -0.87 -19.90 28.79
C ILE A 1049 0.46 -19.23 28.47
N PHE A 1050 1.45 -19.31 29.36
CA PHE A 1050 2.75 -18.67 29.13
C PHE A 1050 3.57 -19.32 28.02
N ILE A 1051 3.49 -20.63 27.84
CA ILE A 1051 4.10 -21.30 26.69
C ILE A 1051 3.47 -20.80 25.39
N THR A 1052 2.16 -20.54 25.37
CA THR A 1052 1.46 -20.06 24.16
C THR A 1052 1.90 -18.67 23.73
N ILE A 1053 2.24 -17.79 24.66
CA ILE A 1053 2.55 -16.38 24.35
C ILE A 1053 4.05 -16.05 24.38
N TYR A 1054 4.91 -16.99 24.76
CA TYR A 1054 6.34 -16.76 24.85
C TYR A 1054 6.90 -16.34 23.49
N GLU A 1055 7.62 -15.22 23.42
CA GLU A 1055 8.17 -14.69 22.15
C GLU A 1055 7.14 -14.55 21.02
N THR A 1056 5.91 -14.18 21.38
CA THR A 1056 4.88 -13.74 20.42
C THR A 1056 4.47 -12.29 20.71
N ASP A 1057 3.69 -11.69 19.81
CA ASP A 1057 3.16 -10.32 19.97
C ASP A 1057 2.24 -10.15 21.19
N PHE A 1058 1.79 -11.26 21.79
CA PHE A 1058 0.97 -11.27 23.01
C PHE A 1058 1.80 -11.21 24.31
N SER A 1059 3.12 -11.02 24.22
CA SER A 1059 4.05 -10.91 25.35
C SER A 1059 5.03 -9.75 25.18
N THR A 1060 5.80 -9.46 26.22
CA THR A 1060 6.85 -8.44 26.22
C THR A 1060 8.19 -9.08 26.57
N GLU A 1061 9.31 -8.46 26.21
CA GLU A 1061 10.65 -8.97 26.54
C GLU A 1061 10.82 -9.23 28.05
N GLU A 1062 10.32 -8.32 28.89
CA GLU A 1062 10.32 -8.48 30.35
C GLU A 1062 9.45 -9.67 30.80
N LEU A 1063 8.28 -9.85 30.18
CA LEU A 1063 7.43 -11.00 30.46
C LEU A 1063 8.08 -12.31 29.99
N ASN A 1064 8.74 -12.34 28.84
CA ASN A 1064 9.46 -13.52 28.34
C ASN A 1064 10.57 -13.94 29.32
N LYS A 1065 11.35 -12.98 29.86
CA LYS A 1065 12.33 -13.24 30.92
C LYS A 1065 11.68 -13.85 32.17
N GLN A 1066 10.51 -13.37 32.56
CA GLN A 1066 9.75 -13.90 33.70
C GLN A 1066 9.18 -15.29 33.42
N ILE A 1067 8.76 -15.57 32.18
CA ILE A 1067 8.31 -16.90 31.74
C ILE A 1067 9.45 -17.90 31.87
N ILE A 1068 10.66 -17.58 31.41
CA ILE A 1068 11.85 -18.45 31.57
C ILE A 1068 12.10 -18.74 33.05
N GLN A 1069 12.06 -17.71 33.91
CA GLN A 1069 12.26 -17.88 35.35
C GLN A 1069 11.18 -18.77 35.99
N LEU A 1070 9.92 -18.61 35.57
CA LEU A 1070 8.80 -19.46 35.99
C LEU A 1070 9.03 -20.92 35.57
N MET A 1071 9.41 -21.17 34.32
CA MET A 1071 9.68 -22.54 33.84
C MET A 1071 10.88 -23.19 34.55
N LYS A 1072 11.94 -22.42 34.85
CA LYS A 1072 13.05 -22.87 35.73
C LYS A 1072 12.55 -23.27 37.11
N HIS A 1073 11.65 -22.47 37.69
CA HIS A 1073 11.09 -22.74 39.01
C HIS A 1073 10.22 -24.00 39.02
N LEU A 1074 9.44 -24.25 37.96
CA LEU A 1074 8.61 -25.45 37.83
C LEU A 1074 9.44 -26.73 37.64
N GLY A 1075 10.60 -26.60 36.99
CA GLY A 1075 11.59 -27.67 36.86
C GLY A 1075 11.28 -28.67 35.74
N GLU A 1076 12.33 -29.36 35.27
CA GLU A 1076 12.28 -30.22 34.09
C GLU A 1076 11.26 -31.36 34.20
N ALA A 1077 11.11 -31.96 35.38
CA ALA A 1077 10.17 -33.06 35.62
C ALA A 1077 8.70 -32.64 35.39
N PHE A 1078 8.34 -31.40 35.77
CA PHE A 1078 7.00 -30.87 35.52
C PHE A 1078 6.78 -30.60 34.03
N LEU A 1079 7.76 -29.98 33.37
CA LEU A 1079 7.68 -29.63 31.95
C LEU A 1079 7.62 -30.89 31.06
N GLN A 1080 8.37 -31.94 31.39
CA GLN A 1080 8.30 -33.23 30.68
C GLN A 1080 6.94 -33.92 30.83
N GLN A 1081 6.26 -33.74 31.97
CA GLN A 1081 4.89 -34.24 32.17
C GLN A 1081 3.85 -33.39 31.42
N LEU A 1082 4.08 -32.08 31.30
CA LEU A 1082 3.19 -31.15 30.59
C LEU A 1082 3.29 -31.31 29.06
N ALA A 1083 4.50 -31.49 28.52
CA ALA A 1083 4.79 -31.57 27.08
C ALA A 1083 3.83 -32.45 26.26
N PRO A 1084 3.53 -33.72 26.63
CA PRO A 1084 2.63 -34.57 25.84
C PRO A 1084 1.17 -34.10 25.84
N THR A 1085 0.78 -33.19 26.73
CA THR A 1085 -0.58 -32.60 26.76
C THR A 1085 -0.73 -31.38 25.85
N LEU A 1086 0.38 -30.88 25.32
CA LEU A 1086 0.43 -29.71 24.45
C LEU A 1086 0.30 -30.10 22.97
N PRO A 1087 -0.37 -29.28 22.13
CA PRO A 1087 -0.26 -29.37 20.67
C PRO A 1087 1.19 -29.27 20.19
N LYS A 1088 1.50 -29.79 18.99
CA LYS A 1088 2.87 -29.82 18.45
C LYS A 1088 3.56 -28.45 18.43
N ARG A 1089 2.84 -27.40 18.02
CA ARG A 1089 3.34 -26.01 18.05
C ARG A 1089 3.80 -25.59 19.44
N LEU A 1090 2.99 -25.82 20.46
CA LEU A 1090 3.36 -25.51 21.84
C LEU A 1090 4.45 -26.43 22.41
N GLN A 1091 4.61 -27.65 21.87
CA GLN A 1091 5.77 -28.48 22.19
C GLN A 1091 7.07 -27.91 21.61
N ALA A 1092 7.03 -27.36 20.39
CA ALA A 1092 8.17 -26.64 19.81
C ALA A 1092 8.48 -25.39 20.63
N GLN A 1093 7.46 -24.59 20.96
CA GLN A 1093 7.63 -23.41 21.82
C GLN A 1093 8.22 -23.76 23.18
N LEU A 1094 7.77 -24.85 23.81
CA LEU A 1094 8.34 -25.33 25.06
C LEU A 1094 9.81 -25.76 24.93
N LYS A 1095 10.22 -26.30 23.78
CA LYS A 1095 11.64 -26.60 23.52
C LYS A 1095 12.46 -25.31 23.43
N ASN A 1096 11.95 -24.26 22.80
CA ASN A 1096 12.62 -22.97 22.72
C ASN A 1096 12.80 -22.36 24.10
N ILE A 1097 11.74 -22.37 24.91
CA ILE A 1097 11.84 -21.94 26.31
C ILE A 1097 12.87 -22.78 27.07
N ALA A 1098 12.86 -24.11 26.89
CA ALA A 1098 13.82 -24.99 27.54
C ALA A 1098 15.28 -24.77 27.10
N ARG A 1099 15.52 -24.26 25.88
CA ARG A 1099 16.86 -23.84 25.41
C ARG A 1099 17.30 -22.52 26.03
N ALA A 1100 16.37 -21.57 26.19
CA ALA A 1100 16.61 -20.29 26.85
C ALA A 1100 16.77 -20.39 28.38
N MET A 1101 16.38 -21.53 28.97
CA MET A 1101 16.57 -21.85 30.38
C MET A 1101 18.02 -22.24 30.69
#